data_AF-A0A3N6N2I3-F1
#
_entry.id   AF-A0A3N6N2I3-F1
#
_cell.length_a   1.000
_cell.length_b   1.000
_cell.length_c   1.000
_cell.angle_alpha   90.00
_cell.angle_beta   90.00
_cell.angle_gamma   90.00
#
_symmetry.space_group_name_H-M   'P 1'
#
loop_
_entity.id
_entity.type
_entity.pdbx_description
1 polymer ?
#
loop_
_entity_poly.entity_id
_entity_poly.type
_entity_poly.pdbx_seq_one_letter_code
_entity_poly.pdbx_strand_id
1 'polypeptide(L)'
;MTRCPRRTLLRGIGATAAVSMASVAASAAEDDAESADRSFESLRSFLPASVESETMTVSIVDFERQLEADEPHERAPLGGQFRIEPETVSKSALVYTLDESYSRPIKVLTGDVELEGDAESERSYAGIEYERYETDDAVAAVTDDVVVIAEDAETIENALAAGAGDADRLLEAKPVLEEGLEAVENADSRTIHVTDDHHVVDDDVETEYVVHASTVLDPDTIEMTVGIELADAAAVTDELVETLTAELAYTPAEPSVDVDGSFVAMTYERDLEAERAANEHDSPGFLRVDRDFDLDDEYLEIEIGRGDPTPIEDLTLEVDDEEYDRDVWADGHGTLEEGDTIRIEMDDVEPALSVRLSHDHELGSSGSGTTILNHFRFEFAHDFRDETLAVEYADDFPLDGDRVHLAVYDHDDAGWVRPDEDEPEPRITAQPWDGETVSEGDRHVLEDVRPGDELVVGWDGTSRRDGVGRYQVAPPGTAAFEYDYDDRTLSATLEPPAEDESDDPQPAAGYELRIDEEQATSQWADDVEFVPAEGTTITVDDVDVGAHVTAVWGDDELYVSGTRAMPSVELEVDDGTVEHVGGDALPASSLEVEGWTEDETVTTSLADEVDGEFDEGSAFEVDDDVQHLTLVYDDEHRIGWANTTRE
;
A
#
# COMPACT_ATOMS: atom_id res chain seq x y z
N MET A 1 15.49 4.84 50.30
CA MET A 1 14.22 5.53 49.97
C MET A 1 13.79 4.92 48.64
N THR A 2 12.66 4.25 48.43
CA THR A 2 11.48 3.96 49.25
C THR A 2 10.88 2.69 48.64
N ARG A 3 10.75 1.60 49.41
CA ARG A 3 9.85 0.48 49.09
C ARG A 3 8.42 0.95 49.36
N CYS A 4 7.46 0.61 48.49
CA CYS A 4 6.11 0.07 48.84
C CYS A 4 5.10 0.13 47.66
N PRO A 5 4.01 -0.68 47.71
CA PRO A 5 3.73 -1.70 46.67
C PRO A 5 2.24 -1.84 46.24
N ARG A 6 1.97 -2.86 45.40
CA ARG A 6 0.72 -3.67 45.27
C ARG A 6 -0.63 -2.97 45.04
N ARG A 7 -1.33 -3.43 43.99
CA ARG A 7 -2.78 -3.66 44.06
C ARG A 7 -3.23 -4.85 43.20
N THR A 8 -3.10 -6.05 43.76
CA THR A 8 -4.03 -7.16 43.54
C THR A 8 -5.23 -6.91 44.47
N LEU A 9 -6.47 -6.86 43.96
CA LEU A 9 -7.72 -7.21 44.66
C LEU A 9 -8.94 -6.82 43.82
N LEU A 10 -9.59 -7.81 43.22
CA LEU A 10 -11.04 -8.03 43.35
C LEU A 10 -11.34 -9.52 43.12
N ARG A 11 -11.20 -10.29 44.21
CA ARG A 11 -11.87 -11.58 44.39
C ARG A 11 -13.11 -11.32 45.23
N GLY A 12 -14.27 -11.51 44.62
CA GLY A 12 -15.39 -12.30 45.14
C GLY A 12 -16.19 -11.81 46.35
N ILE A 13 -17.52 -11.76 46.16
CA ILE A 13 -18.56 -12.30 47.04
C ILE A 13 -19.68 -12.74 46.06
N GLY A 14 -20.22 -13.96 46.00
CA GLY A 14 -20.16 -15.11 46.89
C GLY A 14 -21.57 -15.70 47.07
N ALA A 15 -21.67 -17.04 46.98
CA ALA A 15 -22.56 -17.96 47.73
C ALA A 15 -23.28 -18.99 46.82
N THR A 16 -22.80 -20.24 46.65
CA THR A 16 -22.82 -21.42 47.56
C THR A 16 -24.18 -22.10 47.81
N ALA A 17 -24.35 -23.34 47.32
CA ALA A 17 -24.62 -24.59 48.08
C ALA A 17 -24.84 -25.75 47.06
N ALA A 18 -23.93 -26.71 46.87
CA ALA A 18 -23.54 -27.82 47.74
C ALA A 18 -24.45 -29.09 47.69
N VAL A 19 -23.93 -30.12 47.00
CA VAL A 19 -23.65 -31.49 47.52
C VAL A 19 -24.60 -32.66 47.16
N SER A 20 -23.95 -33.64 46.50
CA SER A 20 -24.09 -35.11 46.52
C SER A 20 -25.20 -35.79 45.70
N MET A 21 -24.80 -36.61 44.72
CA MET A 21 -24.64 -38.06 44.93
C MET A 21 -23.69 -38.68 43.89
N ALA A 22 -22.74 -39.47 44.37
CA ALA A 22 -21.91 -40.37 43.59
C ALA A 22 -22.63 -41.72 43.38
N SER A 23 -22.09 -42.51 42.43
CA SER A 23 -22.44 -43.89 42.02
C SER A 23 -23.66 -43.95 41.08
N VAL A 24 -23.65 -44.60 39.92
CA VAL A 24 -23.13 -45.94 39.57
C VAL A 24 -22.91 -46.02 38.05
N ALA A 25 -21.85 -46.70 37.61
CA ALA A 25 -21.66 -47.12 36.23
C ALA A 25 -22.88 -47.91 35.72
N ALA A 26 -23.53 -47.38 34.69
CA ALA A 26 -24.46 -48.13 33.86
C ALA A 26 -24.07 -47.82 32.41
N SER A 27 -23.38 -48.77 31.79
CA SER A 27 -23.37 -48.96 30.34
C SER A 27 -24.82 -48.93 29.84
N ALA A 28 -25.21 -47.84 29.20
CA ALA A 28 -26.44 -47.70 28.46
C ALA A 28 -26.01 -47.30 27.04
N ALA A 29 -26.51 -48.04 26.07
CA ALA A 29 -26.06 -48.02 24.68
C ALA A 29 -25.94 -46.60 24.13
N GLU A 30 -24.79 -46.34 23.51
CA GLU A 30 -24.60 -45.30 22.50
C GLU A 30 -25.56 -45.63 21.35
N ASP A 31 -26.76 -45.08 21.39
CA ASP A 31 -27.65 -44.94 20.25
C ASP A 31 -27.52 -43.48 19.79
N ASP A 32 -26.88 -43.29 18.63
CA ASP A 32 -26.99 -42.18 17.67
C ASP A 32 -27.37 -40.79 18.22
N ALA A 33 -26.37 -40.02 18.64
CA ALA A 33 -26.48 -38.58 18.88
C ALA A 33 -25.30 -37.79 18.27
N GLU A 34 -24.64 -38.35 17.25
CA GLU A 34 -23.61 -37.67 16.44
C GLU A 34 -24.14 -37.59 15.01
N SER A 35 -24.70 -36.44 14.58
CA SER A 35 -24.88 -36.05 13.15
C SER A 35 -25.80 -34.84 12.93
N ALA A 36 -26.66 -34.46 13.89
CA ALA A 36 -27.62 -33.39 13.66
C ALA A 36 -27.00 -31.97 13.64
N ASP A 37 -25.92 -31.73 14.38
CA ASP A 37 -25.30 -30.39 14.49
C ASP A 37 -24.41 -30.00 13.30
N ARG A 38 -24.05 -30.91 12.39
CA ARG A 38 -23.15 -30.61 11.24
C ARG A 38 -23.86 -30.48 9.89
N SER A 39 -25.18 -30.65 9.82
CA SER A 39 -25.86 -30.63 8.53
C SER A 39 -26.14 -29.19 8.07
N PHE A 40 -25.80 -28.90 6.81
CA PHE A 40 -26.16 -27.67 6.09
C PHE A 40 -27.49 -27.81 5.34
N GLU A 41 -28.21 -28.92 5.54
CA GLU A 41 -29.40 -29.29 4.76
C GLU A 41 -30.51 -28.23 4.88
N SER A 42 -30.68 -27.62 6.06
CA SER A 42 -31.63 -26.53 6.28
C SER A 42 -31.29 -25.33 5.40
N LEU A 43 -30.06 -24.82 5.45
CA LEU A 43 -29.59 -23.70 4.63
C LEU A 43 -29.71 -23.98 3.12
N ARG A 44 -29.23 -25.15 2.68
CA ARG A 44 -29.26 -25.57 1.27
C ARG A 44 -30.69 -25.63 0.71
N SER A 45 -31.67 -25.94 1.55
CA SER A 45 -33.08 -26.03 1.14
C SER A 45 -33.67 -24.69 0.70
N PHE A 46 -33.11 -23.56 1.16
CA PHE A 46 -33.55 -22.21 0.81
C PHE A 46 -32.85 -21.65 -0.44
N LEU A 47 -31.91 -22.37 -1.06
CA LEU A 47 -31.28 -21.94 -2.31
C LEU A 47 -32.19 -22.29 -3.50
N PRO A 48 -32.84 -21.30 -4.16
CA PRO A 48 -33.79 -21.59 -5.22
C PRO A 48 -33.09 -21.87 -6.56
N ALA A 49 -33.70 -22.66 -7.44
CA ALA A 49 -33.17 -22.88 -8.79
C ALA A 49 -33.12 -21.60 -9.65
N SER A 50 -33.79 -20.52 -9.25
CA SER A 50 -33.81 -19.25 -9.98
C SER A 50 -32.49 -18.49 -9.96
N VAL A 51 -31.56 -18.82 -9.05
CA VAL A 51 -30.22 -18.19 -8.97
C VAL A 51 -29.17 -18.98 -9.75
N GLU A 52 -29.59 -19.95 -10.56
CA GLU A 52 -28.70 -20.78 -11.37
C GLU A 52 -28.05 -19.98 -12.51
N SER A 53 -26.77 -20.27 -12.76
CA SER A 53 -25.88 -19.61 -13.73
C SER A 53 -24.86 -20.62 -14.24
N GLU A 54 -24.32 -20.43 -15.44
CA GLU A 54 -23.31 -21.31 -16.03
C GLU A 54 -22.04 -21.32 -15.16
N THR A 55 -21.53 -20.14 -14.83
CA THR A 55 -20.46 -19.93 -13.85
C THR A 55 -21.03 -19.46 -12.52
N MET A 56 -20.66 -20.12 -11.42
CA MET A 56 -21.09 -19.72 -10.08
C MET A 56 -20.18 -20.32 -9.01
N THR A 57 -20.25 -19.72 -7.83
CA THR A 57 -19.67 -20.24 -6.61
C THR A 57 -20.74 -20.40 -5.53
N VAL A 58 -20.74 -21.55 -4.88
CA VAL A 58 -21.58 -21.82 -3.70
C VAL A 58 -20.68 -22.06 -2.50
N SER A 59 -20.79 -21.18 -1.51
CA SER A 59 -20.07 -21.29 -0.25
C SER A 59 -21.03 -21.60 0.89
N ILE A 60 -20.68 -22.57 1.72
CA ILE A 60 -21.37 -22.90 2.97
C ILE A 60 -20.36 -22.90 4.11
N VAL A 61 -20.70 -22.25 5.21
CA VAL A 61 -19.77 -22.02 6.32
C VAL A 61 -20.48 -22.23 7.65
N ASP A 62 -19.89 -23.04 8.53
CA ASP A 62 -20.27 -23.19 9.93
C ASP A 62 -19.40 -22.23 10.77
N PHE A 63 -19.93 -21.04 11.05
CA PHE A 63 -19.21 -20.01 11.78
C PHE A 63 -19.04 -20.38 13.25
N GLU A 64 -19.98 -21.11 13.86
CA GLU A 64 -19.81 -21.62 15.23
C GLU A 64 -18.57 -22.49 15.35
N ARG A 65 -18.35 -23.39 14.39
CA ARG A 65 -17.16 -24.23 14.35
C ARG A 65 -15.90 -23.44 14.03
N GLN A 66 -15.95 -22.52 13.05
CA GLN A 66 -14.81 -21.64 12.78
C GLN A 66 -14.43 -20.76 13.97
N LEU A 67 -15.39 -20.33 14.81
CA LEU A 67 -15.13 -19.59 16.05
C LEU A 67 -14.51 -20.47 17.16
N GLU A 68 -14.63 -21.80 17.08
CA GLU A 68 -13.88 -22.69 17.97
C GLU A 68 -12.40 -22.70 17.63
N ALA A 69 -12.05 -22.46 16.35
CA ALA A 69 -10.71 -22.15 15.93
C ALA A 69 -10.40 -20.67 16.19
N ASP A 70 -9.22 -20.34 16.69
CA ASP A 70 -8.77 -18.97 16.90
C ASP A 70 -8.31 -18.32 15.57
N GLU A 71 -9.09 -18.55 14.50
CA GLU A 71 -8.83 -18.05 13.16
C GLU A 71 -9.11 -16.53 13.13
N PRO A 72 -8.18 -15.71 12.60
CA PRO A 72 -8.38 -14.26 12.53
C PRO A 72 -9.66 -13.93 11.74
N HIS A 73 -10.63 -13.28 12.41
CA HIS A 73 -11.91 -12.95 11.81
C HIS A 73 -11.75 -12.09 10.54
N GLU A 74 -12.52 -12.42 9.50
CA GLU A 74 -12.72 -11.50 8.37
C GLU A 74 -13.23 -10.15 8.91
N ARG A 75 -12.52 -9.07 8.60
CA ARG A 75 -12.93 -7.70 9.00
C ARG A 75 -14.19 -7.21 8.28
N ALA A 76 -14.75 -7.99 7.35
CA ALA A 76 -15.90 -7.60 6.53
C ALA A 76 -17.23 -8.05 7.17
N PRO A 77 -18.27 -7.20 7.21
CA PRO A 77 -19.58 -7.59 7.74
C PRO A 77 -20.25 -8.66 6.85
N LEU A 78 -20.69 -9.76 7.45
CA LEU A 78 -21.32 -10.89 6.76
C LEU A 78 -22.65 -10.52 6.09
N GLY A 79 -23.32 -9.44 6.51
CA GLY A 79 -24.61 -8.99 5.98
C GLY A 79 -24.58 -7.85 4.96
N GLY A 80 -23.39 -7.44 4.49
CA GLY A 80 -23.26 -6.28 3.61
C GLY A 80 -23.86 -5.01 4.24
N GLN A 81 -24.86 -4.41 3.60
CA GLN A 81 -25.51 -3.18 4.07
C GLN A 81 -26.34 -3.36 5.36
N PHE A 82 -26.75 -4.59 5.69
CA PHE A 82 -27.47 -4.90 6.93
C PHE A 82 -26.55 -5.00 8.15
N ARG A 83 -25.21 -4.87 7.97
CA ARG A 83 -24.20 -4.82 9.05
C ARG A 83 -24.36 -5.89 10.14
N ILE A 84 -24.64 -7.12 9.73
CA ILE A 84 -24.83 -8.25 10.64
C ILE A 84 -23.50 -8.58 11.33
N GLU A 85 -23.54 -8.65 12.66
CA GLU A 85 -22.39 -9.00 13.51
C GLU A 85 -22.06 -10.49 13.33
N PRO A 86 -20.78 -10.86 13.05
CA PRO A 86 -20.40 -12.25 12.81
C PRO A 86 -20.77 -13.21 13.94
N GLU A 87 -20.70 -12.74 15.19
CA GLU A 87 -21.02 -13.54 16.39
C GLU A 87 -22.49 -13.96 16.52
N THR A 88 -23.39 -13.34 15.74
CA THR A 88 -24.83 -13.67 15.73
C THR A 88 -25.19 -14.74 14.70
N VAL A 89 -24.26 -15.05 13.79
CA VAL A 89 -24.47 -16.00 12.69
C VAL A 89 -23.87 -17.34 13.09
N SER A 90 -24.70 -18.38 13.18
CA SER A 90 -24.23 -19.75 13.40
C SER A 90 -23.69 -20.36 12.10
N LYS A 91 -24.45 -20.23 11.00
CA LYS A 91 -24.09 -20.82 9.70
C LYS A 91 -24.54 -19.95 8.54
N SER A 92 -23.88 -20.09 7.40
CA SER A 92 -24.30 -19.42 6.17
C SER A 92 -24.24 -20.31 4.93
N ALA A 93 -25.06 -19.95 3.94
CA ALA A 93 -24.91 -20.36 2.56
C ALA A 93 -24.94 -19.11 1.67
N LEU A 94 -24.01 -19.00 0.73
CA LEU A 94 -23.86 -17.88 -0.18
C LEU A 94 -23.72 -18.41 -1.61
N VAL A 95 -24.45 -17.80 -2.53
CA VAL A 95 -24.26 -18.00 -3.97
C VAL A 95 -23.78 -16.69 -4.57
N TYR A 96 -22.70 -16.74 -5.35
CA TYR A 96 -22.15 -15.57 -6.03
C TYR A 96 -21.49 -15.94 -7.37
N THR A 97 -21.34 -14.96 -8.25
CA THR A 97 -20.62 -15.10 -9.53
C THR A 97 -19.41 -14.16 -9.55
N LEU A 98 -18.29 -14.62 -10.11
CA LEU A 98 -17.04 -13.87 -10.25
C LEU A 98 -16.74 -13.47 -11.71
N ASP A 99 -17.76 -13.47 -12.58
CA ASP A 99 -17.61 -13.06 -13.99
C ASP A 99 -17.48 -11.53 -14.16
N GLU A 100 -17.56 -11.04 -15.41
CA GLU A 100 -17.47 -9.60 -15.74
C GLU A 100 -18.48 -8.73 -14.98
N SER A 101 -19.54 -9.33 -14.42
CA SER A 101 -20.57 -8.71 -13.60
C SER A 101 -20.71 -9.46 -12.27
N TYR A 102 -19.79 -9.20 -11.35
CA TYR A 102 -19.87 -9.69 -9.98
C TYR A 102 -21.27 -9.54 -9.39
N SER A 103 -21.89 -10.66 -9.00
CA SER A 103 -23.25 -10.69 -8.43
C SER A 103 -23.31 -11.55 -7.18
N ARG A 104 -24.18 -11.18 -6.23
CA ARG A 104 -24.46 -11.94 -5.00
C ARG A 104 -25.97 -12.18 -4.89
N PRO A 105 -26.53 -13.03 -5.76
CA PRO A 105 -27.98 -13.15 -5.91
C PRO A 105 -28.68 -13.58 -4.61
N ILE A 106 -28.02 -14.39 -3.77
CA ILE A 106 -28.63 -14.84 -2.51
C ILE A 106 -27.59 -15.20 -1.44
N LYS A 107 -27.88 -14.81 -0.21
CA LYS A 107 -27.23 -15.27 1.02
C LYS A 107 -28.29 -15.73 2.02
N VAL A 108 -28.05 -16.86 2.65
CA VAL A 108 -28.92 -17.47 3.66
C VAL A 108 -28.11 -17.61 4.95
N LEU A 109 -28.66 -17.18 6.07
CA LEU A 109 -28.01 -17.17 7.38
C LEU A 109 -28.92 -17.85 8.41
N THR A 110 -28.33 -18.59 9.33
CA THR A 110 -29.00 -19.09 10.55
C THR A 110 -28.25 -18.59 11.77
N GLY A 111 -28.95 -18.39 12.88
CA GLY A 111 -28.40 -17.88 14.14
C GLY A 111 -29.37 -16.92 14.81
N ASP A 112 -28.95 -16.30 15.91
CA ASP A 112 -29.70 -15.27 16.62
C ASP A 112 -29.51 -13.89 15.92
N VAL A 113 -29.81 -13.83 14.62
CA VAL A 113 -29.58 -12.65 13.77
C VAL A 113 -30.74 -11.66 13.91
N GLU A 114 -30.47 -10.48 14.46
CA GLU A 114 -31.40 -9.34 14.50
C GLU A 114 -30.97 -8.27 13.50
N LEU A 115 -31.90 -7.79 12.66
CA LEU A 115 -31.63 -6.71 11.70
C LEU A 115 -32.09 -5.37 12.25
N GLU A 116 -31.25 -4.34 12.12
CA GLU A 116 -31.62 -2.97 12.47
C GLU A 116 -32.43 -2.33 11.34
N GLY A 117 -33.62 -1.79 11.64
CA GLY A 117 -34.42 -1.03 10.66
C GLY A 117 -35.92 -1.11 10.87
N ASP A 118 -36.67 -0.47 9.96
CA ASP A 118 -38.12 -0.61 9.89
C ASP A 118 -38.47 -1.95 9.21
N ALA A 119 -39.13 -2.83 9.95
CA ALA A 119 -39.57 -4.14 9.47
C ALA A 119 -41.04 -4.13 9.03
N GLU A 120 -41.35 -4.74 7.88
CA GLU A 120 -42.72 -4.97 7.44
C GLU A 120 -43.09 -6.46 7.55
N SER A 121 -44.13 -6.79 8.32
CA SER A 121 -44.61 -8.17 8.39
C SER A 121 -45.33 -8.55 7.08
N GLU A 122 -44.76 -9.48 6.34
CA GLU A 122 -45.26 -9.99 5.07
C GLU A 122 -45.59 -11.48 5.14
N ARG A 123 -46.23 -11.98 4.08
CA ARG A 123 -46.51 -13.42 3.92
C ARG A 123 -46.20 -13.84 2.51
N SER A 124 -45.28 -14.80 2.38
CA SER A 124 -44.81 -15.29 1.09
C SER A 124 -45.91 -16.01 0.30
N TYR A 125 -45.68 -16.24 -1.00
CA TYR A 125 -46.60 -17.01 -1.85
C TYR A 125 -46.76 -18.46 -1.38
N ALA A 126 -45.74 -19.03 -0.73
CA ALA A 126 -45.77 -20.34 -0.08
C ALA A 126 -46.48 -20.31 1.29
N GLY A 127 -46.88 -19.13 1.75
CA GLY A 127 -47.67 -18.94 2.96
C GLY A 127 -46.85 -18.86 4.26
N ILE A 128 -45.54 -18.67 4.17
CA ILE A 128 -44.60 -18.42 5.28
C ILE A 128 -44.74 -16.95 5.71
N GLU A 129 -44.87 -16.71 7.01
CA GLU A 129 -44.85 -15.36 7.57
C GLU A 129 -43.39 -14.95 7.82
N TYR A 130 -43.01 -13.75 7.41
CA TYR A 130 -41.65 -13.24 7.56
C TYR A 130 -41.64 -11.72 7.78
N GLU A 131 -40.58 -11.21 8.37
CA GLU A 131 -40.32 -9.78 8.47
C GLU A 131 -39.42 -9.34 7.32
N ARG A 132 -39.89 -8.40 6.52
CA ARG A 132 -39.16 -7.82 5.39
C ARG A 132 -38.41 -6.58 5.83
N TYR A 133 -37.13 -6.54 5.49
CA TYR A 133 -36.25 -5.38 5.59
C TYR A 133 -35.75 -5.03 4.18
N GLU A 134 -35.58 -3.74 3.90
CA GLU A 134 -35.19 -3.26 2.57
C GLU A 134 -34.21 -2.09 2.70
N THR A 135 -33.14 -2.13 1.90
CA THR A 135 -32.21 -1.02 1.67
C THR A 135 -32.27 -0.59 0.21
N ASP A 136 -31.47 0.40 -0.18
CA ASP A 136 -31.43 0.87 -1.57
C ASP A 136 -30.97 -0.23 -2.57
N ASP A 137 -30.20 -1.21 -2.09
CA ASP A 137 -29.53 -2.21 -2.93
C ASP A 137 -29.83 -3.68 -2.56
N ALA A 138 -30.60 -3.94 -1.50
CA ALA A 138 -30.88 -5.30 -1.05
C ALA A 138 -32.20 -5.44 -0.26
N VAL A 139 -32.75 -6.65 -0.28
CA VAL A 139 -33.94 -7.06 0.49
C VAL A 139 -33.56 -8.22 1.40
N ALA A 140 -34.02 -8.19 2.65
CA ALA A 140 -33.89 -9.29 3.58
C ALA A 140 -35.25 -9.78 4.09
N ALA A 141 -35.40 -11.09 4.20
CA ALA A 141 -36.52 -11.74 4.85
C ALA A 141 -36.03 -12.49 6.08
N VAL A 142 -36.53 -12.08 7.25
CA VAL A 142 -36.26 -12.71 8.54
C VAL A 142 -37.44 -13.59 8.92
N THR A 143 -37.18 -14.87 9.12
CA THR A 143 -38.14 -15.85 9.67
C THR A 143 -37.71 -16.26 11.07
N ASP A 144 -38.46 -17.15 11.72
CA ASP A 144 -38.09 -17.67 13.05
C ASP A 144 -36.75 -18.44 13.04
N ASP A 145 -36.37 -19.04 11.90
CA ASP A 145 -35.25 -19.99 11.81
C ASP A 145 -34.12 -19.55 10.87
N VAL A 146 -34.38 -18.62 9.94
CA VAL A 146 -33.45 -18.23 8.88
C VAL A 146 -33.63 -16.78 8.45
N VAL A 147 -32.53 -16.14 8.08
CA VAL A 147 -32.48 -14.85 7.38
C VAL A 147 -32.03 -15.07 5.94
N VAL A 148 -32.86 -14.66 4.99
CA VAL A 148 -32.53 -14.69 3.55
C VAL A 148 -32.29 -13.27 3.08
N ILE A 149 -31.15 -13.02 2.43
CA ILE A 149 -30.77 -11.72 1.86
C ILE A 149 -30.59 -11.92 0.35
N ALA A 150 -31.20 -11.04 -0.44
CA ALA A 150 -31.11 -11.05 -1.90
C ALA A 150 -31.12 -9.62 -2.45
N GLU A 151 -30.82 -9.48 -3.74
CA GLU A 151 -30.85 -8.18 -4.44
C GLU A 151 -32.29 -7.67 -4.67
N ASP A 152 -33.27 -8.58 -4.69
CA ASP A 152 -34.66 -8.27 -4.99
C ASP A 152 -35.66 -9.18 -4.27
N ALA A 153 -36.90 -8.70 -4.17
CA ALA A 153 -37.98 -9.40 -3.47
C ALA A 153 -38.48 -10.66 -4.20
N GLU A 154 -38.31 -10.79 -5.52
CA GLU A 154 -38.70 -12.00 -6.25
C GLU A 154 -37.79 -13.17 -5.86
N THR A 155 -36.49 -12.91 -5.71
CA THR A 155 -35.51 -13.91 -5.25
C THR A 155 -35.80 -14.36 -3.82
N ILE A 156 -36.20 -13.45 -2.91
CA ILE A 156 -36.66 -13.80 -1.56
C ILE A 156 -37.86 -14.76 -1.60
N GLU A 157 -38.88 -14.45 -2.40
CA GLU A 157 -40.08 -15.28 -2.51
C GLU A 157 -39.77 -16.67 -3.07
N ASN A 158 -38.88 -16.76 -4.05
CA ASN A 158 -38.42 -18.03 -4.60
C ASN A 158 -37.63 -18.86 -3.56
N ALA A 159 -36.76 -18.22 -2.77
CA ALA A 159 -36.00 -18.87 -1.71
C ALA A 159 -36.91 -19.45 -0.62
N LEU A 160 -37.91 -18.67 -0.16
CA LEU A 160 -38.90 -19.14 0.82
C LEU A 160 -39.75 -20.28 0.26
N ALA A 161 -40.13 -20.23 -1.03
CA ALA A 161 -40.84 -21.32 -1.68
C ALA A 161 -39.98 -22.60 -1.82
N ALA A 162 -38.69 -22.47 -2.13
CA ALA A 162 -37.74 -23.58 -2.18
C ALA A 162 -37.56 -24.24 -0.80
N GLY A 163 -37.44 -23.42 0.26
CA GLY A 163 -37.38 -23.89 1.64
C GLY A 163 -38.64 -24.65 2.06
N ALA A 164 -39.82 -24.19 1.62
CA ALA A 164 -41.10 -24.87 1.82
C ALA A 164 -41.25 -26.18 1.01
N GLY A 165 -40.42 -26.40 0.00
CA GLY A 165 -40.56 -27.50 -0.97
C GLY A 165 -41.66 -27.26 -2.01
N ASP A 166 -42.07 -26.00 -2.20
CA ASP A 166 -43.07 -25.58 -3.19
C ASP A 166 -42.44 -25.09 -4.52
N ALA A 167 -41.11 -24.93 -4.57
CA ALA A 167 -40.33 -24.57 -5.75
C ALA A 167 -39.07 -25.45 -5.90
N ASP A 168 -38.51 -25.50 -7.12
CA ASP A 168 -37.30 -26.27 -7.43
C ASP A 168 -36.07 -25.67 -6.73
N ARG A 169 -35.19 -26.52 -6.21
CA ARG A 169 -33.98 -26.13 -5.46
C ARG A 169 -32.74 -26.09 -6.35
N LEU A 170 -31.76 -25.26 -5.98
CA LEU A 170 -30.52 -25.08 -6.75
C LEU A 170 -29.76 -26.40 -6.95
N LEU A 171 -29.58 -27.18 -5.89
CA LEU A 171 -28.84 -28.45 -5.94
C LEU A 171 -29.54 -29.50 -6.82
N GLU A 172 -30.87 -29.48 -6.87
CA GLU A 172 -31.66 -30.37 -7.74
C GLU A 172 -31.56 -29.95 -9.23
N ALA A 173 -31.46 -28.63 -9.47
CA ALA A 173 -31.31 -28.07 -10.81
C ALA A 173 -29.90 -28.22 -11.38
N LYS A 174 -28.86 -28.13 -10.52
CA LYS A 174 -27.45 -28.24 -10.90
C LYS A 174 -26.74 -29.31 -10.03
N PRO A 175 -26.87 -30.60 -10.38
CA PRO A 175 -26.37 -31.72 -9.55
C PRO A 175 -24.85 -31.71 -9.29
N VAL A 176 -24.06 -31.08 -10.16
CA VAL A 176 -22.60 -30.91 -9.97
C VAL A 176 -22.27 -30.19 -8.66
N LEU A 177 -23.12 -29.25 -8.22
CA LEU A 177 -22.95 -28.57 -6.93
C LEU A 177 -23.18 -29.52 -5.75
N GLU A 178 -24.15 -30.43 -5.87
CA GLU A 178 -24.40 -31.44 -4.83
C GLU A 178 -23.23 -32.41 -4.74
N GLU A 179 -22.74 -32.87 -5.90
CA GLU A 179 -21.56 -33.74 -6.02
C GLU A 179 -20.33 -33.11 -5.37
N GLY A 180 -19.97 -31.88 -5.73
CA GLY A 180 -18.82 -31.21 -5.12
C GLY A 180 -19.00 -30.90 -3.63
N LEU A 181 -20.24 -30.70 -3.15
CA LEU A 181 -20.50 -30.42 -1.73
C LEU A 181 -20.37 -31.71 -0.90
N GLU A 182 -20.59 -32.85 -1.53
CA GLU A 182 -20.48 -34.19 -0.94
C GLU A 182 -19.09 -34.81 -1.13
N ALA A 183 -18.29 -34.31 -2.08
CA ALA A 183 -16.93 -34.79 -2.35
C ALA A 183 -16.01 -34.74 -1.12
N VAL A 184 -16.17 -33.71 -0.28
CA VAL A 184 -15.50 -33.61 1.03
C VAL A 184 -16.55 -33.72 2.13
N GLU A 185 -16.70 -34.91 2.68
CA GLU A 185 -17.65 -35.18 3.77
C GLU A 185 -17.22 -34.51 5.08
N ASN A 186 -18.19 -34.13 5.92
CA ASN A 186 -17.99 -33.63 7.29
C ASN A 186 -17.14 -32.36 7.49
N ALA A 187 -16.71 -31.66 6.43
CA ALA A 187 -16.06 -30.35 6.57
C ALA A 187 -16.99 -29.28 7.13
N ASP A 188 -16.42 -28.39 7.95
CA ASP A 188 -17.09 -27.27 8.65
C ASP A 188 -17.28 -26.05 7.72
N SER A 189 -16.51 -25.94 6.64
CA SER A 189 -16.80 -25.02 5.52
C SER A 189 -16.55 -25.69 4.18
N ARG A 190 -17.32 -25.33 3.14
CA ARG A 190 -17.14 -25.81 1.77
C ARG A 190 -17.49 -24.71 0.78
N THR A 191 -16.64 -24.48 -0.18
CA THR A 191 -16.85 -23.55 -1.28
C THR A 191 -16.59 -24.26 -2.58
N ILE A 192 -17.58 -24.30 -3.47
CA ILE A 192 -17.48 -24.92 -4.78
C ILE A 192 -17.51 -23.87 -5.85
N HIS A 193 -16.55 -23.93 -6.74
CA HIS A 193 -16.46 -23.13 -7.95
C HIS A 193 -16.82 -24.01 -9.15
N VAL A 194 -17.80 -23.57 -9.92
CA VAL A 194 -18.12 -24.13 -11.24
C VAL A 194 -17.84 -23.02 -12.24
N THR A 195 -16.78 -23.16 -13.03
CA THR A 195 -16.34 -22.18 -14.03
C THR A 195 -15.58 -22.87 -15.14
N ASP A 196 -15.60 -22.29 -16.35
CA ASP A 196 -14.83 -22.80 -17.49
C ASP A 196 -13.34 -22.41 -17.40
N ASP A 197 -13.00 -21.41 -16.58
CA ASP A 197 -11.64 -20.90 -16.38
C ASP A 197 -11.15 -21.18 -14.95
N HIS A 198 -10.28 -22.17 -14.77
CA HIS A 198 -9.61 -22.46 -13.49
C HIS A 198 -8.10 -22.27 -13.62
N HIS A 199 -7.53 -21.33 -12.88
CA HIS A 199 -6.07 -21.03 -12.92
C HIS A 199 -5.19 -22.00 -12.10
N VAL A 200 -5.79 -22.99 -11.44
CA VAL A 200 -5.07 -23.95 -10.56
C VAL A 200 -4.51 -25.14 -11.35
N VAL A 201 -4.98 -25.34 -12.58
CA VAL A 201 -4.49 -26.37 -13.50
C VAL A 201 -4.09 -25.71 -14.82
N ASP A 202 -3.16 -26.33 -15.55
CA ASP A 202 -2.81 -25.87 -16.90
C ASP A 202 -4.08 -25.67 -17.75
N ASP A 203 -4.09 -24.60 -18.57
CA ASP A 203 -5.21 -24.21 -19.44
C ASP A 203 -5.69 -25.33 -20.40
N ASP A 204 -4.90 -26.41 -20.53
CA ASP A 204 -5.16 -27.57 -21.39
C ASP A 204 -6.04 -28.67 -20.71
N VAL A 205 -6.44 -28.51 -19.44
CA VAL A 205 -7.24 -29.50 -18.69
C VAL A 205 -8.64 -28.98 -18.34
N GLU A 206 -9.67 -29.59 -18.93
CA GLU A 206 -11.07 -29.27 -18.61
C GLU A 206 -11.44 -29.73 -17.18
N THR A 207 -11.89 -28.79 -16.35
CA THR A 207 -12.28 -28.99 -14.94
C THR A 207 -13.79 -28.80 -14.78
N GLU A 208 -14.47 -29.75 -14.13
CA GLU A 208 -15.92 -29.68 -13.88
C GLU A 208 -16.23 -28.78 -12.67
N TYR A 209 -15.46 -28.93 -11.59
CA TYR A 209 -15.53 -28.06 -10.41
C TYR A 209 -14.25 -28.11 -9.57
N VAL A 210 -14.05 -27.06 -8.77
CA VAL A 210 -13.07 -27.03 -7.68
C VAL A 210 -13.79 -26.82 -6.36
N VAL A 211 -13.43 -27.60 -5.35
CA VAL A 211 -13.95 -27.50 -3.98
C VAL A 211 -12.84 -27.11 -3.03
N HIS A 212 -13.04 -26.04 -2.28
CA HIS A 212 -12.26 -25.69 -1.10
C HIS A 212 -13.07 -26.07 0.13
N ALA A 213 -12.50 -26.87 1.02
CA ALA A 213 -13.13 -27.25 2.26
C ALA A 213 -12.20 -26.99 3.43
N SER A 214 -12.76 -26.68 4.59
CA SER A 214 -12.01 -26.61 5.84
C SER A 214 -12.72 -27.34 6.98
N THR A 215 -11.94 -27.99 7.83
CA THR A 215 -12.40 -28.74 8.99
C THR A 215 -11.63 -28.28 10.22
N VAL A 216 -12.34 -27.82 11.24
CA VAL A 216 -11.74 -27.44 12.53
C VAL A 216 -11.45 -28.70 13.31
N LEU A 217 -10.16 -29.02 13.43
CA LEU A 217 -9.70 -30.18 14.21
C LEU A 217 -9.65 -29.83 15.70
N ASP A 218 -9.02 -28.69 16.01
CA ASP A 218 -8.75 -28.19 17.36
C ASP A 218 -8.71 -26.65 17.35
N PRO A 219 -8.68 -25.95 18.51
CA PRO A 219 -8.70 -24.48 18.56
C PRO A 219 -7.58 -23.76 17.79
N ASP A 220 -6.44 -24.41 17.55
CA ASP A 220 -5.31 -23.83 16.83
C ASP A 220 -4.96 -24.63 15.56
N THR A 221 -5.87 -25.47 15.07
CA THR A 221 -5.58 -26.33 13.91
C THR A 221 -6.79 -26.49 13.00
N ILE A 222 -6.62 -26.10 11.74
CA ILE A 222 -7.61 -26.28 10.68
C ILE A 222 -7.02 -27.17 9.59
N GLU A 223 -7.73 -28.24 9.25
CA GLU A 223 -7.45 -29.03 8.05
C GLU A 223 -8.07 -28.32 6.85
N MET A 224 -7.27 -28.07 5.83
CA MET A 224 -7.68 -27.49 4.55
C MET A 224 -7.65 -28.56 3.48
N THR A 225 -8.71 -28.65 2.69
CA THR A 225 -8.80 -29.55 1.54
C THR A 225 -9.10 -28.76 0.27
N VAL A 226 -8.29 -28.97 -0.77
CA VAL A 226 -8.55 -28.47 -2.13
C VAL A 226 -8.80 -29.69 -3.02
N GLY A 227 -10.02 -29.82 -3.52
CA GLY A 227 -10.44 -30.88 -4.42
C GLY A 227 -10.70 -30.36 -5.83
N ILE A 228 -10.26 -31.10 -6.84
CA ILE A 228 -10.42 -30.75 -8.25
C ILE A 228 -11.04 -31.95 -8.97
N GLU A 229 -12.21 -31.77 -9.57
CA GLU A 229 -12.85 -32.77 -10.43
C GLU A 229 -12.56 -32.46 -11.90
N LEU A 230 -11.87 -33.35 -12.58
CA LEU A 230 -11.56 -33.21 -14.01
C LEU A 230 -12.66 -33.84 -14.87
N ALA A 231 -12.93 -33.24 -16.03
CA ALA A 231 -13.91 -33.79 -16.99
C ALA A 231 -13.50 -35.17 -17.55
N ASP A 232 -12.19 -35.48 -17.56
CA ASP A 232 -11.65 -36.78 -17.98
C ASP A 232 -10.66 -37.33 -16.94
N ALA A 233 -10.97 -38.48 -16.36
CA ALA A 233 -10.07 -39.20 -15.46
C ALA A 233 -8.71 -39.56 -16.10
N ALA A 234 -8.61 -39.59 -17.43
CA ALA A 234 -7.33 -39.79 -18.11
C ALA A 234 -6.40 -38.56 -18.03
N ALA A 235 -6.92 -37.39 -17.68
CA ALA A 235 -6.14 -36.17 -17.44
C ALA A 235 -5.43 -36.18 -16.09
N VAL A 236 -5.84 -37.06 -15.16
CA VAL A 236 -5.12 -37.27 -13.90
C VAL A 236 -3.81 -38.01 -14.19
N THR A 237 -2.72 -37.25 -14.29
CA THR A 237 -1.38 -37.74 -14.55
C THR A 237 -0.48 -37.56 -13.33
N ASP A 238 0.61 -38.33 -13.25
CA ASP A 238 1.62 -38.14 -12.19
C ASP A 238 2.20 -36.71 -12.23
N GLU A 239 2.34 -36.11 -13.42
CA GLU A 239 2.83 -34.75 -13.63
C GLU A 239 1.87 -33.68 -13.08
N LEU A 240 0.56 -33.86 -13.26
CA LEU A 240 -0.47 -33.00 -12.67
C LEU A 240 -0.41 -33.07 -11.14
N VAL A 241 -0.33 -34.28 -10.57
CA VAL A 241 -0.23 -34.48 -9.12
C VAL A 241 1.04 -33.85 -8.56
N GLU A 242 2.19 -34.02 -9.24
CA GLU A 242 3.45 -33.39 -8.85
C GLU A 242 3.36 -31.86 -8.90
N THR A 243 2.73 -31.29 -9.93
CA THR A 243 2.54 -29.84 -10.09
C THR A 243 1.68 -29.27 -8.97
N LEU A 244 0.52 -29.87 -8.72
CA LEU A 244 -0.39 -29.48 -7.65
C LEU A 244 0.25 -29.62 -6.25
N THR A 245 1.05 -30.67 -6.04
CA THR A 245 1.83 -30.85 -4.80
C THR A 245 2.89 -29.75 -4.65
N ALA A 246 3.53 -29.34 -5.75
CA ALA A 246 4.55 -28.29 -5.75
C ALA A 246 3.95 -26.91 -5.45
N GLU A 247 2.73 -26.62 -5.87
CA GLU A 247 2.04 -25.38 -5.50
C GLU A 247 1.81 -25.26 -3.98
N LEU A 248 1.56 -26.39 -3.32
CA LEU A 248 1.42 -26.46 -1.86
C LEU A 248 2.76 -26.70 -1.14
N ALA A 249 3.91 -26.76 -1.83
CA ALA A 249 5.20 -26.99 -1.18
C ALA A 249 5.64 -25.85 -0.25
N TYR A 250 4.97 -24.70 -0.32
CA TYR A 250 5.20 -23.56 0.57
C TYR A 250 4.41 -23.66 1.90
N THR A 251 3.56 -24.67 2.09
CA THR A 251 2.89 -24.89 3.38
C THR A 251 3.84 -25.60 4.37
N PRO A 252 3.84 -25.24 5.67
CA PRO A 252 4.72 -25.84 6.68
C PRO A 252 4.57 -27.37 6.81
N ALA A 253 3.36 -27.88 6.56
CA ALA A 253 3.07 -29.30 6.57
C ALA A 253 3.14 -29.90 5.15
N GLU A 254 3.68 -31.13 5.04
CA GLU A 254 3.67 -31.88 3.79
C GLU A 254 2.21 -32.20 3.40
N PRO A 255 1.72 -31.72 2.25
CA PRO A 255 0.36 -31.98 1.82
C PRO A 255 0.18 -33.47 1.49
N SER A 256 -0.96 -34.02 1.85
CA SER A 256 -1.39 -35.35 1.41
C SER A 256 -2.24 -35.24 0.15
N VAL A 257 -2.00 -36.12 -0.83
CA VAL A 257 -2.80 -36.16 -2.06
C VAL A 257 -3.52 -37.50 -2.16
N ASP A 258 -4.83 -37.45 -2.34
CA ASP A 258 -5.70 -38.59 -2.62
C ASP A 258 -6.32 -38.44 -4.02
N VAL A 259 -6.38 -39.55 -4.75
CA VAL A 259 -6.91 -39.58 -6.12
C VAL A 259 -8.00 -40.64 -6.21
N ASP A 260 -9.23 -40.22 -6.50
CA ASP A 260 -10.37 -41.10 -6.73
C ASP A 260 -10.98 -40.85 -8.12
N GLY A 261 -10.53 -41.63 -9.10
CA GLY A 261 -11.02 -41.51 -10.47
C GLY A 261 -10.56 -40.21 -11.14
N SER A 262 -11.50 -39.31 -11.41
CA SER A 262 -11.26 -37.96 -11.95
C SER A 262 -11.09 -36.89 -10.87
N PHE A 263 -11.33 -37.25 -9.61
CA PHE A 263 -11.19 -36.35 -8.47
C PHE A 263 -9.78 -36.42 -7.89
N VAL A 264 -9.15 -35.27 -7.70
CA VAL A 264 -7.88 -35.12 -6.99
C VAL A 264 -8.11 -34.24 -5.77
N ALA A 265 -7.85 -34.76 -4.57
CA ALA A 265 -7.96 -34.02 -3.33
C ALA A 265 -6.58 -33.83 -2.69
N MET A 266 -6.27 -32.61 -2.33
CA MET A 266 -5.07 -32.25 -1.58
C MET A 266 -5.49 -31.77 -0.20
N THR A 267 -4.86 -32.31 0.84
CA THR A 267 -5.19 -31.97 2.22
C THR A 267 -3.93 -31.59 2.99
N TYR A 268 -3.97 -30.45 3.67
CA TYR A 268 -2.89 -29.92 4.51
C TYR A 268 -3.45 -29.30 5.79
N GLU A 269 -2.64 -29.22 6.84
CA GLU A 269 -3.03 -28.62 8.12
C GLU A 269 -2.45 -27.20 8.23
N ARG A 270 -3.26 -26.26 8.71
CA ARG A 270 -2.84 -24.92 9.14
C ARG A 270 -2.68 -24.91 10.65
N ASP A 271 -1.52 -24.49 11.13
CA ASP A 271 -1.24 -24.24 12.54
C ASP A 271 -1.49 -22.76 12.84
N LEU A 272 -2.64 -22.47 13.47
CA LEU A 272 -3.05 -21.12 13.77
C LEU A 272 -2.23 -20.50 14.92
N GLU A 273 -1.66 -21.31 15.83
CA GLU A 273 -0.76 -20.82 16.87
C GLU A 273 0.54 -20.32 16.23
N ALA A 274 1.11 -21.10 15.31
CA ALA A 274 2.29 -20.71 14.54
C ALA A 274 2.01 -19.50 13.62
N GLU A 275 0.85 -19.47 12.95
CA GLU A 275 0.40 -18.32 12.16
C GLU A 275 0.30 -17.04 12.99
N ARG A 276 -0.27 -17.11 14.19
CA ARG A 276 -0.33 -15.96 15.08
C ARG A 276 1.05 -15.55 15.57
N ALA A 277 1.87 -16.51 16.00
CA ALA A 277 3.23 -16.24 16.45
C ALA A 277 4.06 -15.54 15.36
N ALA A 278 3.99 -16.01 14.11
CA ALA A 278 4.70 -15.40 13.00
C ALA A 278 4.14 -14.02 12.61
N ASN A 279 2.82 -13.83 12.65
CA ASN A 279 2.21 -12.52 12.38
C ASN A 279 2.46 -11.49 13.49
N GLU A 280 2.66 -11.95 14.73
CA GLU A 280 3.00 -11.09 15.87
C GLU A 280 4.51 -10.82 15.98
N HIS A 281 5.36 -11.71 15.44
CA HIS A 281 6.82 -11.60 15.49
C HIS A 281 7.36 -10.60 14.47
N ASP A 282 7.97 -9.51 14.94
CA ASP A 282 8.66 -8.57 14.06
C ASP A 282 10.06 -9.10 13.75
N SER A 283 10.33 -9.50 12.51
CA SER A 283 11.65 -10.09 12.17
C SER A 283 12.76 -9.04 12.19
N PRO A 284 14.00 -9.39 12.63
CA PRO A 284 15.14 -8.49 12.63
C PRO A 284 15.35 -7.81 11.27
N GLY A 285 15.48 -6.50 11.29
CA GLY A 285 15.63 -5.73 10.06
C GLY A 285 16.01 -4.28 10.29
N PHE A 286 15.87 -3.48 9.24
CA PHE A 286 16.32 -2.10 9.19
C PHE A 286 17.82 -1.98 9.49
N LEU A 287 18.61 -2.58 8.61
CA LEU A 287 20.07 -2.61 8.69
C LEU A 287 20.63 -1.18 8.57
N ARG A 288 21.39 -0.74 9.57
CA ARG A 288 21.99 0.61 9.61
C ARG A 288 23.50 0.52 9.76
N VAL A 289 24.20 1.19 8.87
CA VAL A 289 25.66 1.38 8.98
C VAL A 289 25.93 2.68 9.74
N ASP A 290 26.94 2.70 10.61
CA ASP A 290 27.43 3.97 11.16
C ASP A 290 27.90 4.87 10.02
N ARG A 291 27.61 6.17 10.06
CA ARG A 291 27.94 7.09 8.96
C ARG A 291 29.42 7.48 8.93
N ASP A 292 30.11 7.32 10.06
CA ASP A 292 31.50 7.73 10.25
C ASP A 292 32.44 6.53 10.50
N PHE A 293 32.19 5.39 9.85
CA PHE A 293 33.03 4.19 10.02
C PHE A 293 34.44 4.39 9.44
N ASP A 294 35.45 3.86 10.12
CA ASP A 294 36.85 4.00 9.71
C ASP A 294 37.22 2.86 8.74
N LEU A 295 37.78 3.22 7.58
CA LEU A 295 38.23 2.24 6.58
C LEU A 295 39.43 1.42 7.06
N ASP A 296 40.14 1.89 8.09
CA ASP A 296 41.24 1.16 8.72
C ASP A 296 40.76 0.13 9.78
N ASP A 297 39.44 0.04 10.04
CA ASP A 297 38.89 -0.96 10.96
C ASP A 297 38.95 -2.39 10.35
N GLU A 298 38.89 -3.40 11.21
CA GLU A 298 38.90 -4.81 10.77
C GLU A 298 37.53 -5.25 10.23
N TYR A 299 36.46 -4.63 10.73
CA TYR A 299 35.08 -4.99 10.42
C TYR A 299 34.20 -3.76 10.24
N LEU A 300 33.28 -3.85 9.29
CA LEU A 300 32.12 -2.99 9.21
C LEU A 300 31.04 -3.49 10.17
N GLU A 301 30.61 -2.63 11.08
CA GLU A 301 29.54 -2.92 12.04
C GLU A 301 28.20 -2.38 11.52
N ILE A 302 27.20 -3.25 11.45
CA ILE A 302 25.84 -2.93 10.99
C ILE A 302 24.85 -3.19 12.13
N GLU A 303 24.15 -2.16 12.58
CA GLU A 303 23.12 -2.24 13.62
C GLU A 303 21.78 -2.73 13.05
N ILE A 304 21.11 -3.62 13.79
CA ILE A 304 19.73 -4.03 13.55
C ILE A 304 18.78 -2.97 14.13
N GLY A 305 18.06 -2.25 13.28
CA GLY A 305 17.22 -1.13 13.68
C GLY A 305 15.83 -1.48 14.21
N ARG A 306 15.37 -2.73 14.05
CA ARG A 306 14.09 -3.25 14.59
C ARG A 306 14.10 -4.78 14.68
N GLY A 307 13.13 -5.33 15.42
CA GLY A 307 12.77 -6.74 15.40
C GLY A 307 12.94 -7.45 16.75
N ASP A 308 12.11 -8.47 16.95
CA ASP A 308 12.10 -9.36 18.10
C ASP A 308 13.27 -10.37 18.07
N PRO A 309 13.69 -10.90 19.24
CA PRO A 309 14.78 -11.86 19.33
C PRO A 309 14.57 -13.10 18.46
N THR A 310 15.46 -13.29 17.48
CA THR A 310 15.38 -14.39 16.51
C THR A 310 16.66 -15.23 16.54
N PRO A 311 16.60 -16.57 16.60
CA PRO A 311 17.77 -17.42 16.55
C PRO A 311 18.57 -17.24 15.25
N ILE A 312 19.90 -17.17 15.36
CA ILE A 312 20.77 -17.01 14.18
C ILE A 312 20.73 -18.21 13.24
N GLU A 313 20.32 -19.39 13.72
CA GLU A 313 20.15 -20.56 12.86
C GLU A 313 19.02 -20.40 11.84
N ASP A 314 18.04 -19.55 12.14
CA ASP A 314 16.89 -19.21 11.30
C ASP A 314 17.15 -17.97 10.42
N LEU A 315 18.33 -17.36 10.58
CA LEU A 315 18.75 -16.18 9.84
C LEU A 315 19.84 -16.51 8.82
N THR A 316 19.75 -15.87 7.66
CA THR A 316 20.75 -15.93 6.61
C THR A 316 21.14 -14.50 6.22
N LEU A 317 22.44 -14.21 6.26
CA LEU A 317 22.99 -12.95 5.76
C LEU A 317 23.57 -13.19 4.37
N GLU A 318 23.10 -12.43 3.40
CA GLU A 318 23.63 -12.37 2.06
C GLU A 318 24.41 -11.06 1.89
N VAL A 319 25.61 -11.17 1.33
CA VAL A 319 26.50 -10.06 0.99
C VAL A 319 26.80 -10.20 -0.49
N ASP A 320 26.41 -9.20 -1.28
CA ASP A 320 26.42 -9.23 -2.76
C ASP A 320 25.69 -10.46 -3.36
N ASP A 321 24.50 -10.74 -2.84
CA ASP A 321 23.65 -11.89 -3.22
C ASP A 321 24.29 -13.28 -2.99
N GLU A 322 25.36 -13.35 -2.19
CA GLU A 322 25.99 -14.60 -1.75
C GLU A 322 25.86 -14.81 -0.24
N GLU A 323 25.52 -16.03 0.20
CA GLU A 323 25.46 -16.38 1.64
C GLU A 323 26.82 -16.15 2.31
N TYR A 324 26.83 -15.27 3.32
CA TYR A 324 28.02 -14.87 4.05
C TYR A 324 28.27 -15.75 5.28
N ASP A 325 29.53 -15.93 5.67
CA ASP A 325 29.91 -16.90 6.72
C ASP A 325 29.30 -16.50 8.08
N ARG A 326 28.36 -17.33 8.55
CA ARG A 326 27.66 -17.18 9.83
C ARG A 326 28.61 -17.09 11.02
N ASP A 327 29.74 -17.79 11.01
CA ASP A 327 30.70 -17.71 12.12
C ASP A 327 31.39 -16.33 12.19
N VAL A 328 31.38 -15.57 11.09
CA VAL A 328 31.94 -14.22 10.98
C VAL A 328 30.89 -13.18 11.36
N TRP A 329 29.77 -13.13 10.63
CA TRP A 329 28.83 -12.01 10.77
C TRP A 329 28.01 -12.01 12.05
N ALA A 330 27.72 -13.19 12.58
CA ALA A 330 26.95 -13.32 13.81
C ALA A 330 27.75 -12.92 15.06
N ASP A 331 29.08 -12.73 14.98
CA ASP A 331 29.97 -12.39 16.10
C ASP A 331 29.76 -13.26 17.37
N GLY A 332 29.37 -14.52 17.18
CA GLY A 332 29.08 -15.44 18.28
C GLY A 332 27.79 -15.14 19.07
N HIS A 333 26.91 -14.29 18.55
CA HIS A 333 25.52 -14.18 19.03
C HIS A 333 24.81 -15.53 18.85
N GLY A 334 23.86 -15.82 19.74
CA GLY A 334 22.94 -16.96 19.57
C GLY A 334 21.60 -16.55 18.99
N THR A 335 21.24 -15.29 19.17
CA THR A 335 20.00 -14.64 18.72
C THR A 335 20.33 -13.20 18.32
N LEU A 336 19.58 -12.64 17.38
CA LEU A 336 19.60 -11.22 17.03
C LEU A 336 18.28 -10.54 17.40
N GLU A 337 18.36 -9.35 17.98
CA GLU A 337 17.24 -8.45 18.28
C GLU A 337 17.57 -6.99 17.91
N GLU A 338 16.58 -6.08 18.00
CA GLU A 338 16.80 -4.63 17.85
C GLU A 338 17.99 -4.14 18.72
N GLY A 339 18.93 -3.44 18.07
CA GLY A 339 20.12 -2.87 18.69
C GLY A 339 21.34 -3.80 18.72
N ASP A 340 21.20 -5.06 18.29
CA ASP A 340 22.36 -5.93 18.04
C ASP A 340 23.12 -5.49 16.78
N THR A 341 24.35 -5.98 16.65
CA THR A 341 25.26 -5.62 15.56
C THR A 341 25.76 -6.87 14.86
N ILE A 342 25.71 -6.86 13.53
CA ILE A 342 26.35 -7.86 12.68
C ILE A 342 27.63 -7.27 12.07
N ARG A 343 28.56 -8.14 11.66
CA ARG A 343 29.86 -7.73 11.13
C ARG A 343 30.11 -8.23 9.71
N ILE A 344 30.77 -7.40 8.91
CA ILE A 344 31.34 -7.78 7.61
C ILE A 344 32.83 -7.46 7.66
N GLU A 345 33.70 -8.33 7.16
CA GLU A 345 35.15 -8.03 7.08
C GLU A 345 35.35 -6.82 6.16
N MET A 346 36.14 -5.83 6.59
CA MET A 346 36.38 -4.63 5.76
C MET A 346 37.03 -4.96 4.40
N ASP A 347 37.74 -6.09 4.31
CA ASP A 347 38.31 -6.61 3.05
C ASP A 347 37.24 -7.05 2.04
N ASP A 348 36.01 -7.34 2.50
CA ASP A 348 34.85 -7.72 1.67
C ASP A 348 33.90 -6.53 1.39
N VAL A 349 34.21 -5.33 1.92
CA VAL A 349 33.38 -4.15 1.74
C VAL A 349 33.77 -3.42 0.46
N GLU A 350 32.88 -3.48 -0.53
CA GLU A 350 33.04 -2.78 -1.81
C GLU A 350 31.99 -1.65 -1.97
N PRO A 351 32.23 -0.65 -2.84
CA PRO A 351 31.19 0.28 -3.29
C PRO A 351 29.93 -0.44 -3.78
N ALA A 352 28.77 0.14 -3.49
CA ALA A 352 27.45 -0.41 -3.81
C ALA A 352 27.15 -1.82 -3.25
N LEU A 353 27.82 -2.23 -2.16
CA LEU A 353 27.62 -3.55 -1.56
C LEU A 353 26.17 -3.76 -1.10
N SER A 354 25.50 -4.76 -1.68
CA SER A 354 24.18 -5.23 -1.23
C SER A 354 24.33 -6.09 0.02
N VAL A 355 23.58 -5.78 1.07
CA VAL A 355 23.53 -6.58 2.29
C VAL A 355 22.07 -6.89 2.60
N ARG A 356 21.73 -8.18 2.70
CA ARG A 356 20.37 -8.64 2.98
C ARG A 356 20.37 -9.65 4.11
N LEU A 357 19.53 -9.40 5.11
CA LEU A 357 19.23 -10.35 6.17
C LEU A 357 17.87 -10.97 5.88
N SER A 358 17.81 -12.28 5.71
CA SER A 358 16.56 -13.04 5.60
C SER A 358 16.31 -13.86 6.85
N HIS A 359 15.03 -14.02 7.18
CA HIS A 359 14.52 -14.86 8.24
C HIS A 359 13.56 -15.87 7.63
N ASP A 360 13.98 -17.13 7.62
CA ASP A 360 13.14 -18.25 7.21
C ASP A 360 12.36 -18.74 8.43
N HIS A 361 11.04 -18.61 8.39
CA HIS A 361 10.13 -19.12 9.42
C HIS A 361 9.13 -20.10 8.80
N GLU A 362 8.34 -20.77 9.65
CA GLU A 362 7.46 -21.88 9.23
C GLU A 362 6.40 -21.48 8.17
N LEU A 363 6.16 -20.19 7.94
CA LEU A 363 5.15 -19.68 7.00
C LEU A 363 5.73 -18.98 5.78
N GLY A 364 7.06 -18.99 5.63
CA GLY A 364 7.75 -18.35 4.53
C GLY A 364 9.00 -17.61 4.97
N SER A 365 9.45 -16.71 4.11
CA SER A 365 10.63 -15.91 4.37
C SER A 365 10.27 -14.43 4.46
N SER A 366 10.86 -13.75 5.43
CA SER A 366 10.89 -12.30 5.50
C SER A 366 12.33 -11.84 5.36
N GLY A 367 12.55 -10.57 4.99
CA GLY A 367 13.90 -10.06 4.90
C GLY A 367 13.98 -8.55 4.88
N SER A 368 15.16 -8.06 5.20
CA SER A 368 15.52 -6.65 5.19
C SER A 368 16.86 -6.50 4.48
N GLY A 369 16.93 -5.57 3.54
CA GLY A 369 18.17 -5.25 2.82
C GLY A 369 18.59 -3.79 3.01
N THR A 370 19.87 -3.53 2.80
CA THR A 370 20.43 -2.20 2.62
C THR A 370 21.56 -2.27 1.60
N THR A 371 21.91 -1.14 1.01
CA THR A 371 23.11 -1.01 0.18
C THR A 371 24.09 -0.08 0.89
N ILE A 372 25.36 -0.47 0.92
CA ILE A 372 26.44 0.23 1.61
C ILE A 372 27.32 0.92 0.56
N LEU A 373 27.89 2.08 0.88
CA LEU A 373 28.77 2.86 -0.02
C LEU A 373 28.17 3.10 -1.42
N ASN A 374 26.89 3.47 -1.48
CA ASN A 374 26.14 3.71 -2.72
C ASN A 374 25.91 5.19 -3.06
N HIS A 375 26.46 6.12 -2.28
CA HIS A 375 26.30 7.56 -2.47
C HIS A 375 27.62 8.29 -2.28
N PHE A 376 28.54 8.15 -3.24
CA PHE A 376 29.76 8.95 -3.23
C PHE A 376 29.49 10.37 -3.73
N ARG A 377 30.24 11.33 -3.20
CA ARG A 377 30.13 12.72 -3.63
C ARG A 377 30.93 12.99 -4.90
N PHE A 378 30.24 13.53 -5.90
CA PHE A 378 30.82 14.05 -7.12
C PHE A 378 30.39 15.51 -7.31
N GLU A 379 31.31 16.33 -7.83
CA GLU A 379 31.04 17.70 -8.23
C GLU A 379 30.93 17.79 -9.75
N PHE A 380 29.90 18.50 -10.22
CA PHE A 380 29.54 18.56 -11.63
C PHE A 380 29.55 20.01 -12.10
N ALA A 381 30.20 20.27 -13.23
CA ALA A 381 30.19 21.57 -13.88
C ALA A 381 29.87 21.41 -15.37
N HIS A 382 28.69 21.85 -15.78
CA HIS A 382 28.20 21.74 -17.16
C HIS A 382 28.44 23.04 -17.93
N ASP A 383 29.02 22.92 -19.12
CA ASP A 383 29.02 23.98 -20.13
C ASP A 383 28.02 23.59 -21.22
N PHE A 384 26.85 24.22 -21.19
CA PHE A 384 25.77 23.95 -22.13
C PHE A 384 26.07 24.37 -23.57
N ARG A 385 27.10 25.19 -23.82
CA ARG A 385 27.44 25.68 -25.17
C ARG A 385 28.40 24.76 -25.88
N ASP A 386 29.42 24.33 -25.17
CA ASP A 386 30.36 23.32 -25.64
C ASP A 386 29.80 21.90 -25.47
N GLU A 387 28.60 21.78 -24.86
CA GLU A 387 27.94 20.52 -24.50
C GLU A 387 28.92 19.61 -23.74
N THR A 388 29.61 20.17 -22.74
CA THR A 388 30.59 19.42 -21.95
C THR A 388 30.21 19.37 -20.49
N LEU A 389 30.46 18.23 -19.85
CA LEU A 389 30.22 18.03 -18.42
C LEU A 389 31.51 17.60 -17.75
N ALA A 390 32.02 18.45 -16.87
CA ALA A 390 33.10 18.08 -15.98
C ALA A 390 32.57 17.32 -14.77
N VAL A 391 33.19 16.18 -14.48
CA VAL A 391 32.91 15.31 -13.34
C VAL A 391 34.16 15.23 -12.48
N GLU A 392 34.06 15.64 -11.22
CA GLU A 392 35.17 15.64 -10.25
C GLU A 392 34.77 14.81 -9.02
N TYR A 393 35.65 13.91 -8.60
CA TYR A 393 35.43 13.12 -7.39
C TYR A 393 35.73 13.95 -6.15
N ALA A 394 34.84 13.95 -5.15
CA ALA A 394 34.90 14.86 -4.00
C ALA A 394 34.78 14.15 -2.64
N ASP A 395 35.03 12.84 -2.61
CA ASP A 395 35.05 12.04 -1.39
C ASP A 395 36.48 11.60 -1.02
N ASP A 396 36.69 11.26 0.24
CA ASP A 396 37.99 10.84 0.76
C ASP A 396 38.28 9.33 0.49
N PHE A 397 37.24 8.55 0.18
CA PHE A 397 37.34 7.12 -0.09
C PHE A 397 38.02 6.84 -1.45
N PRO A 398 39.11 6.07 -1.55
CA PRO A 398 39.73 5.77 -2.84
C PRO A 398 38.89 4.77 -3.66
N LEU A 399 38.58 5.09 -4.92
CA LEU A 399 37.88 4.17 -5.82
C LEU A 399 38.86 3.51 -6.82
N ASP A 400 38.60 2.25 -7.17
CA ASP A 400 39.30 1.61 -8.29
C ASP A 400 38.74 2.12 -9.62
N GLY A 401 39.53 2.90 -10.36
CA GLY A 401 39.09 3.49 -11.63
C GLY A 401 38.77 2.46 -12.72
N ASP A 402 39.27 1.23 -12.57
CA ASP A 402 38.90 0.08 -13.43
C ASP A 402 37.43 -0.34 -13.28
N ARG A 403 36.74 0.13 -12.24
CA ARG A 403 35.34 -0.21 -11.93
C ARG A 403 34.41 1.00 -12.03
N VAL A 404 34.94 2.21 -12.18
CA VAL A 404 34.15 3.44 -12.27
C VAL A 404 33.78 3.73 -13.74
N HIS A 405 32.49 3.70 -14.03
CA HIS A 405 31.95 4.03 -15.34
C HIS A 405 31.10 5.31 -15.27
N LEU A 406 31.13 6.08 -16.35
CA LEU A 406 30.24 7.21 -16.57
C LEU A 406 29.27 6.85 -17.69
N ALA A 407 27.97 6.99 -17.46
CA ALA A 407 26.93 6.71 -18.43
C ALA A 407 25.96 7.90 -18.52
N VAL A 408 25.74 8.43 -19.72
CA VAL A 408 24.80 9.53 -19.96
C VAL A 408 23.59 9.00 -20.71
N TYR A 409 22.42 9.24 -20.14
CA TYR A 409 21.12 8.90 -20.69
C TYR A 409 20.43 10.14 -21.20
N ASP A 410 19.63 9.97 -22.25
CA ASP A 410 18.82 11.05 -22.79
C ASP A 410 17.69 11.41 -21.83
N HIS A 411 17.27 12.67 -21.88
CA HIS A 411 16.18 13.19 -21.05
C HIS A 411 14.90 12.34 -21.14
N ASP A 412 14.51 11.94 -22.35
CA ASP A 412 13.31 11.12 -22.60
C ASP A 412 13.39 9.74 -21.92
N ASP A 413 14.61 9.24 -21.71
CA ASP A 413 14.90 7.96 -21.09
C ASP A 413 15.08 8.07 -19.57
N ALA A 414 15.12 9.29 -19.01
CA ALA A 414 15.34 9.59 -17.58
C ALA A 414 14.14 9.22 -16.66
N GLY A 415 13.11 8.58 -17.21
CA GLY A 415 11.95 8.10 -16.47
C GLY A 415 12.26 6.90 -15.54
N TRP A 416 11.35 6.67 -14.58
CA TRP A 416 11.42 5.50 -13.69
C TRP A 416 11.24 4.20 -14.50
N VAL A 417 12.29 3.38 -14.55
CA VAL A 417 12.27 2.06 -15.18
C VAL A 417 11.78 1.05 -14.15
N ARG A 418 10.78 0.24 -14.50
CA ARG A 418 10.30 -0.83 -13.63
C ARG A 418 11.40 -1.88 -13.41
N PRO A 419 11.44 -2.57 -12.26
CA PRO A 419 12.42 -3.63 -12.02
C PRO A 419 12.43 -4.74 -13.08
N ASP A 420 11.28 -5.01 -13.71
CA ASP A 420 11.05 -6.02 -14.75
C ASP A 420 11.22 -5.52 -16.19
N GLU A 421 11.52 -4.23 -16.38
CA GLU A 421 11.70 -3.63 -17.71
C GLU A 421 13.19 -3.49 -18.05
N ASP A 422 13.53 -3.75 -19.31
CA ASP A 422 14.88 -3.52 -19.83
C ASP A 422 15.20 -2.02 -19.77
N GLU A 423 16.29 -1.67 -19.08
CA GLU A 423 16.74 -0.29 -18.99
C GLU A 423 17.20 0.24 -20.36
N PRO A 424 16.89 1.50 -20.71
CA PRO A 424 17.36 2.10 -21.96
C PRO A 424 18.89 2.06 -22.05
N GLU A 425 19.42 1.96 -23.28
CA GLU A 425 20.88 1.98 -23.48
C GLU A 425 21.41 3.42 -23.32
N PRO A 426 22.50 3.65 -22.57
CA PRO A 426 23.08 4.97 -22.43
C PRO A 426 23.62 5.48 -23.76
N ARG A 427 23.42 6.78 -24.03
CA ARG A 427 23.90 7.45 -25.25
C ARG A 427 25.42 7.61 -25.24
N ILE A 428 26.00 7.92 -24.08
CA ILE A 428 27.45 8.07 -23.90
C ILE A 428 27.90 7.14 -22.78
N THR A 429 29.00 6.43 -22.99
CA THR A 429 29.70 5.69 -21.94
C THR A 429 31.19 6.03 -21.94
N ALA A 430 31.77 6.17 -20.75
CA ALA A 430 33.19 6.40 -20.58
C ALA A 430 33.71 5.69 -19.33
N GLN A 431 35.00 5.31 -19.36
CA GLN A 431 35.73 4.79 -18.21
C GLN A 431 37.01 5.63 -18.06
N PRO A 432 36.90 6.80 -17.43
CA PRO A 432 37.91 7.85 -17.56
C PRO A 432 39.18 7.60 -16.75
N TRP A 433 39.13 6.73 -15.75
CA TRP A 433 40.21 6.45 -14.81
C TRP A 433 40.74 5.01 -14.90
N ASP A 434 40.59 4.36 -16.06
CA ASP A 434 41.13 3.00 -16.34
C ASP A 434 42.63 2.92 -16.03
N GLY A 435 43.00 1.98 -15.16
CA GLY A 435 44.34 1.70 -14.66
C GLY A 435 44.82 2.60 -13.53
N GLU A 436 43.94 3.43 -12.94
CA GLU A 436 44.25 4.43 -11.92
C GLU A 436 43.33 4.32 -10.70
N THR A 437 43.81 4.73 -9.53
CA THR A 437 42.96 4.90 -8.34
C THR A 437 42.39 6.30 -8.35
N VAL A 438 41.07 6.44 -8.29
CA VAL A 438 40.38 7.73 -8.21
C VAL A 438 40.46 8.24 -6.78
N SER A 439 40.95 9.46 -6.61
CA SER A 439 41.07 10.17 -5.34
C SER A 439 40.40 11.54 -5.41
N GLU A 440 40.15 12.17 -4.26
CA GLU A 440 39.58 13.52 -4.18
C GLU A 440 40.28 14.50 -5.15
N GLY A 441 39.49 15.20 -5.96
CA GLY A 441 39.91 16.16 -6.97
C GLY A 441 40.26 15.58 -8.35
N ASP A 442 40.21 14.25 -8.52
CA ASP A 442 40.37 13.65 -9.83
C ASP A 442 39.17 13.98 -10.73
N ARG A 443 39.47 14.50 -11.92
CA ARG A 443 38.48 15.12 -12.81
C ARG A 443 38.54 14.56 -14.23
N HIS A 444 37.36 14.37 -14.80
CA HIS A 444 37.15 14.07 -16.21
C HIS A 444 36.19 15.06 -16.88
N VAL A 445 36.22 15.16 -18.21
CA VAL A 445 35.28 15.98 -18.99
C VAL A 445 34.65 15.11 -20.07
N LEU A 446 33.33 14.98 -20.02
CA LEU A 446 32.52 14.36 -21.06
C LEU A 446 32.17 15.42 -22.11
N GLU A 447 32.14 15.02 -23.38
CA GLU A 447 31.68 15.84 -24.52
C GLU A 447 30.28 15.39 -24.94
N ASP A 448 29.58 16.21 -25.73
CA ASP A 448 28.23 15.96 -26.25
C ASP A 448 27.15 15.74 -25.15
N VAL A 449 27.27 16.35 -23.97
CA VAL A 449 26.28 16.27 -22.87
C VAL A 449 25.32 17.47 -22.93
N ARG A 450 24.02 17.19 -23.06
CA ARG A 450 22.98 18.23 -23.25
C ARG A 450 22.27 18.54 -21.94
N PRO A 451 21.66 19.72 -21.81
CA PRO A 451 20.67 19.96 -20.76
C PRO A 451 19.58 18.88 -20.74
N GLY A 452 19.12 18.51 -19.56
CA GLY A 452 18.09 17.49 -19.35
C GLY A 452 18.59 16.05 -19.27
N ASP A 453 19.77 15.77 -19.84
CA ASP A 453 20.41 14.46 -19.78
C ASP A 453 20.69 14.04 -18.32
N GLU A 454 20.63 12.74 -18.06
CA GLU A 454 20.99 12.14 -16.77
C GLU A 454 22.37 11.49 -16.88
N LEU A 455 23.31 11.91 -16.03
CA LEU A 455 24.58 11.23 -15.82
C LEU A 455 24.47 10.28 -14.63
N VAL A 456 24.82 9.01 -14.86
CA VAL A 456 25.05 8.00 -13.82
C VAL A 456 26.54 7.73 -13.72
N VAL A 457 27.07 7.78 -12.50
CA VAL A 457 28.38 7.25 -12.15
C VAL A 457 28.15 5.84 -11.61
N GLY A 458 28.49 4.83 -12.41
CA GLY A 458 28.28 3.42 -12.09
C GLY A 458 29.52 2.72 -11.55
N TRP A 459 29.31 1.71 -10.70
CA TRP A 459 30.33 0.80 -10.20
C TRP A 459 30.15 -0.59 -10.86
N ASP A 460 31.17 -1.09 -11.56
CA ASP A 460 31.16 -2.32 -12.39
C ASP A 460 30.14 -2.38 -13.53
N GLY A 461 29.41 -1.29 -13.76
CA GLY A 461 28.40 -1.23 -14.79
C GLY A 461 28.02 0.19 -15.16
N THR A 462 27.16 0.26 -16.17
CA THR A 462 26.67 1.54 -16.72
C THR A 462 25.19 1.76 -16.45
N SER A 463 24.52 0.80 -15.80
CA SER A 463 23.10 0.88 -15.50
C SER A 463 22.85 1.84 -14.34
N ARG A 464 21.62 2.35 -14.23
CA ARG A 464 21.17 3.14 -13.08
C ARG A 464 21.24 2.34 -11.79
N ARG A 465 21.10 1.00 -11.85
CA ARG A 465 21.18 0.10 -10.69
C ARG A 465 22.59 0.03 -10.12
N ASP A 466 23.59 0.20 -10.97
CA ASP A 466 25.01 0.23 -10.60
C ASP A 466 25.43 1.61 -10.06
N GLY A 467 24.51 2.58 -10.02
CA GLY A 467 24.80 3.98 -9.76
C GLY A 467 25.25 4.26 -8.33
N VAL A 468 26.48 4.74 -8.17
CA VAL A 468 27.05 5.26 -6.93
C VAL A 468 27.05 6.79 -6.86
N GLY A 469 26.68 7.45 -7.96
CA GLY A 469 26.44 8.88 -8.07
C GLY A 469 25.50 9.16 -9.24
N ARG A 470 24.66 10.19 -9.12
CA ARG A 470 23.75 10.61 -10.20
C ARG A 470 23.69 12.12 -10.29
N TYR A 471 23.53 12.63 -11.50
CA TYR A 471 23.41 14.06 -11.77
C TYR A 471 22.51 14.31 -12.95
N GLN A 472 21.49 15.13 -12.76
CA GLN A 472 20.65 15.62 -13.85
C GLN A 472 21.20 16.98 -14.31
N VAL A 473 21.47 17.10 -15.60
CA VAL A 473 22.00 18.33 -16.18
C VAL A 473 20.89 19.38 -16.22
N ALA A 474 21.03 20.46 -15.43
CA ALA A 474 20.06 21.54 -15.40
C ALA A 474 20.04 22.32 -16.73
N PRO A 475 18.87 22.84 -17.17
CA PRO A 475 18.82 23.83 -18.24
C PRO A 475 19.53 25.12 -17.85
N PRO A 476 20.00 25.90 -18.82
CA PRO A 476 20.72 27.14 -18.54
C PRO A 476 19.81 28.20 -17.89
N GLY A 477 20.32 28.90 -16.88
CA GLY A 477 19.66 30.07 -16.27
C GLY A 477 18.57 29.71 -15.27
N THR A 478 17.94 30.74 -14.72
CA THR A 478 16.83 30.64 -13.74
C THR A 478 15.80 31.72 -14.02
N ALA A 479 14.52 31.46 -13.75
CA ALA A 479 13.47 32.46 -13.85
C ALA A 479 12.88 32.77 -12.48
N ALA A 480 12.84 34.05 -12.14
CA ALA A 480 12.17 34.58 -10.97
C ALA A 480 10.81 35.16 -11.37
N PHE A 481 9.81 34.98 -10.51
CA PHE A 481 8.44 35.40 -10.76
C PHE A 481 7.95 36.28 -9.62
N GLU A 482 7.39 37.44 -9.98
CA GLU A 482 6.74 38.36 -9.05
C GLU A 482 5.33 38.59 -9.56
N TYR A 483 4.33 38.48 -8.69
CA TYR A 483 2.92 38.63 -9.06
C TYR A 483 2.32 39.84 -8.33
N ASP A 484 1.72 40.74 -9.09
CA ASP A 484 0.94 41.86 -8.57
C ASP A 484 -0.53 41.45 -8.50
N TYR A 485 -1.02 41.24 -7.28
CA TYR A 485 -2.39 40.76 -7.03
C TYR A 485 -3.47 41.81 -7.29
N ASP A 486 -3.14 43.10 -7.20
CA ASP A 486 -4.09 44.18 -7.46
C ASP A 486 -4.39 44.30 -8.95
N ASP A 487 -3.34 44.26 -9.77
CA ASP A 487 -3.44 44.41 -11.23
C ASP A 487 -3.55 43.06 -11.96
N ARG A 488 -3.40 41.93 -11.25
CA ARG A 488 -3.36 40.56 -11.79
C ARG A 488 -2.30 40.40 -12.88
N THR A 489 -1.12 40.92 -12.57
CA THR A 489 -0.02 41.06 -13.52
C THR A 489 1.19 40.27 -13.02
N LEU A 490 1.70 39.37 -13.85
CA LEU A 490 2.90 38.59 -13.59
C LEU A 490 4.12 39.29 -14.21
N SER A 491 5.15 39.56 -13.41
CA SER A 491 6.49 39.92 -13.87
C SER A 491 7.39 38.70 -13.81
N ALA A 492 7.94 38.29 -14.95
CA ALA A 492 8.82 37.14 -15.07
C ALA A 492 10.23 37.59 -15.49
N THR A 493 11.20 37.43 -14.60
CA THR A 493 12.60 37.83 -14.79
C THR A 493 13.46 36.61 -15.08
N LEU A 494 14.04 36.55 -16.27
CA LEU A 494 14.98 35.50 -16.66
C LEU A 494 16.41 35.97 -16.39
N GLU A 495 17.15 35.22 -15.58
CA GLU A 495 18.54 35.45 -15.25
C GLU A 495 19.43 34.38 -15.92
N PRO A 496 20.57 34.78 -16.51
CA PRO A 496 21.53 33.81 -17.03
C PRO A 496 22.21 33.04 -15.88
N PRO A 497 22.79 31.86 -16.15
CA PRO A 497 23.46 31.06 -15.13
C PRO A 497 24.60 31.84 -14.48
N ALA A 498 24.68 31.78 -13.15
CA ALA A 498 25.59 32.59 -12.33
C ALA A 498 27.10 32.37 -12.63
N GLU A 499 27.44 31.27 -13.30
CA GLU A 499 28.82 30.85 -13.59
C GLU A 499 29.33 31.29 -14.98
N ASP A 500 28.47 31.92 -15.78
CA ASP A 500 28.83 32.34 -17.14
C ASP A 500 29.43 33.75 -17.13
N GLU A 501 30.73 33.86 -16.78
CA GLU A 501 31.53 35.09 -16.95
C GLU A 501 31.84 35.39 -18.45
N SER A 502 31.27 34.64 -19.40
CA SER A 502 31.53 34.84 -20.82
C SER A 502 30.77 36.03 -21.40
N ASP A 503 31.41 36.77 -22.33
CA ASP A 503 30.86 37.96 -22.99
C ASP A 503 29.77 37.64 -24.05
N ASP A 504 29.39 36.38 -24.23
CA ASP A 504 28.44 35.95 -25.27
C ASP A 504 27.06 35.67 -24.62
N PRO A 505 25.98 36.36 -25.02
CA PRO A 505 24.68 36.28 -24.33
C PRO A 505 23.81 35.09 -24.81
N GLN A 506 22.93 34.56 -23.95
CA GLN A 506 22.08 33.39 -24.25
C GLN A 506 20.88 33.75 -25.13
N PRO A 507 20.47 32.95 -26.12
CA PRO A 507 19.33 33.29 -26.98
C PRO A 507 18.01 33.22 -26.20
N ALA A 508 17.27 34.32 -26.13
CA ALA A 508 16.00 34.37 -25.39
C ALA A 508 14.92 33.48 -26.02
N ALA A 509 15.03 33.19 -27.32
CA ALA A 509 14.14 32.27 -28.05
C ALA A 509 14.24 30.81 -27.59
N GLY A 510 15.26 30.45 -26.79
CA GLY A 510 15.35 29.13 -26.17
C GLY A 510 14.43 28.96 -24.96
N TYR A 511 13.84 30.04 -24.44
CA TYR A 511 12.98 30.02 -23.26
C TYR A 511 11.52 30.30 -23.63
N GLU A 512 10.62 29.59 -22.98
CA GLU A 512 9.18 29.81 -23.09
C GLU A 512 8.55 29.95 -21.71
N LEU A 513 7.77 31.01 -21.52
CA LEU A 513 6.92 31.21 -20.36
C LEU A 513 5.53 30.61 -20.64
N ARG A 514 5.06 29.76 -19.72
CA ARG A 514 3.73 29.14 -19.74
C ARG A 514 2.92 29.54 -18.52
N ILE A 515 1.61 29.67 -18.73
CA ILE A 515 0.59 29.88 -17.71
C ILE A 515 -0.46 28.78 -17.91
N ASP A 516 -0.66 27.94 -16.90
CA ASP A 516 -1.51 26.75 -16.95
C ASP A 516 -1.24 25.89 -18.19
N GLU A 517 0.04 25.61 -18.43
CA GLU A 517 0.56 24.82 -19.55
C GLU A 517 0.41 25.46 -20.94
N GLU A 518 -0.22 26.64 -21.05
CA GLU A 518 -0.35 27.39 -22.29
C GLU A 518 0.73 28.46 -22.42
N GLN A 519 1.24 28.70 -23.63
CA GLN A 519 2.21 29.76 -23.90
C GLN A 519 1.63 31.14 -23.51
N ALA A 520 2.34 31.88 -22.67
CA ALA A 520 1.94 33.22 -22.24
C ALA A 520 1.92 34.22 -23.41
N THR A 521 1.11 35.28 -23.29
CA THR A 521 0.92 36.28 -24.35
C THR A 521 2.16 37.13 -24.64
N SER A 522 3.08 37.21 -23.68
CA SER A 522 4.37 37.89 -23.80
C SER A 522 5.48 36.88 -23.52
N GLN A 523 6.54 36.90 -24.33
CA GLN A 523 7.71 36.03 -24.20
C GLN A 523 8.99 36.86 -24.11
N TRP A 524 10.05 36.34 -23.46
CA TRP A 524 11.33 37.06 -23.37
C TRP A 524 11.93 37.34 -24.75
N ALA A 525 11.69 36.43 -25.70
CA ALA A 525 12.12 36.56 -27.10
C ALA A 525 11.42 37.70 -27.87
N ASP A 526 10.31 38.24 -27.36
CA ASP A 526 9.63 39.39 -27.97
C ASP A 526 10.40 40.71 -27.72
N ASP A 527 11.10 40.79 -26.58
CA ASP A 527 11.79 42.01 -26.11
C ASP A 527 13.28 42.00 -26.42
N VAL A 528 13.94 40.85 -26.28
CA VAL A 528 15.38 40.70 -26.50
C VAL A 528 15.69 39.49 -27.38
N GLU A 529 16.72 39.62 -28.23
CA GLU A 529 17.24 38.47 -29.00
C GLU A 529 18.09 37.57 -28.10
N PHE A 530 18.81 38.17 -27.15
CA PHE A 530 19.66 37.48 -26.20
C PHE A 530 19.49 38.03 -24.77
N VAL A 531 19.48 37.15 -23.78
CA VAL A 531 19.39 37.46 -22.34
C VAL A 531 20.67 38.17 -21.90
N PRO A 532 20.57 39.41 -21.40
CA PRO A 532 21.73 40.15 -20.92
C PRO A 532 22.20 39.61 -19.55
N ALA A 533 23.46 39.89 -19.19
CA ALA A 533 24.04 39.48 -17.91
C ALA A 533 23.27 39.98 -16.67
N GLU A 534 22.53 41.07 -16.81
CA GLU A 534 21.69 41.67 -15.77
C GLU A 534 20.27 41.09 -15.70
N GLY A 535 19.96 40.10 -16.55
CA GLY A 535 18.64 39.50 -16.68
C GLY A 535 17.66 40.33 -17.53
N THR A 536 16.55 39.71 -17.92
CA THR A 536 15.48 40.37 -18.68
C THR A 536 14.12 40.08 -18.05
N THR A 537 13.31 41.12 -17.88
CA THR A 537 11.98 41.01 -17.28
C THR A 537 10.92 41.29 -18.32
N ILE A 538 9.93 40.40 -18.41
CA ILE A 538 8.69 40.62 -19.15
C ILE A 538 7.51 40.72 -18.20
N THR A 539 6.42 41.29 -18.69
CA THR A 539 5.17 41.44 -17.96
C THR A 539 4.04 40.77 -18.74
N VAL A 540 3.21 40.00 -18.03
CA VAL A 540 2.02 39.35 -18.55
C VAL A 540 0.81 39.82 -17.74
N ASP A 541 -0.16 40.40 -18.42
CA ASP A 541 -1.40 40.89 -17.82
C ASP A 541 -2.46 39.77 -17.76
N ASP A 542 -3.50 39.95 -16.94
CA ASP A 542 -4.66 39.07 -16.84
C ASP A 542 -4.30 37.62 -16.46
N VAL A 543 -3.31 37.42 -15.59
CA VAL A 543 -2.95 36.09 -15.07
C VAL A 543 -3.81 35.78 -13.86
N ASP A 544 -4.54 34.67 -13.86
CA ASP A 544 -5.44 34.33 -12.75
C ASP A 544 -4.66 33.93 -11.47
N VAL A 545 -5.24 34.25 -10.31
CA VAL A 545 -4.72 33.78 -9.02
C VAL A 545 -4.86 32.27 -8.95
N GLY A 546 -3.82 31.59 -8.50
CA GLY A 546 -3.72 30.15 -8.46
C GLY A 546 -3.23 29.50 -9.76
N ALA A 547 -2.99 30.27 -10.82
CA ALA A 547 -2.44 29.76 -12.07
C ALA A 547 -1.01 29.21 -11.89
N HIS A 548 -0.69 28.16 -12.63
CA HIS A 548 0.63 27.55 -12.68
C HIS A 548 1.51 28.27 -13.69
N VAL A 549 2.59 28.89 -13.21
CA VAL A 549 3.52 29.64 -14.05
C VAL A 549 4.79 28.82 -14.18
N THR A 550 5.22 28.53 -15.41
CA THR A 550 6.42 27.71 -15.65
C THR A 550 7.26 28.33 -16.75
N ALA A 551 8.57 28.43 -16.51
CA ALA A 551 9.57 28.70 -17.53
C ALA A 551 10.18 27.36 -17.99
N VAL A 552 10.18 27.12 -19.29
CA VAL A 552 10.79 25.93 -19.90
C VAL A 552 11.87 26.33 -20.90
N TRP A 553 12.79 25.41 -21.19
CA TRP A 553 13.89 25.61 -22.12
C TRP A 553 13.96 24.52 -23.20
N GLY A 554 14.23 24.95 -24.43
CA GLY A 554 14.49 24.07 -25.57
C GLY A 554 13.24 23.38 -26.13
N ASP A 555 13.44 22.54 -27.15
CA ASP A 555 12.37 21.78 -27.80
C ASP A 555 11.82 20.65 -26.90
N ASP A 556 12.63 20.17 -25.97
CA ASP A 556 12.29 19.13 -24.99
C ASP A 556 11.58 19.69 -23.74
N GLU A 557 11.27 21.00 -23.73
CA GLU A 557 10.48 21.68 -22.69
C GLU A 557 11.03 21.50 -21.27
N LEU A 558 12.35 21.52 -21.13
CA LEU A 558 13.03 21.27 -19.85
C LEU A 558 12.67 22.33 -18.82
N TYR A 559 12.33 21.89 -17.61
CA TYR A 559 11.92 22.77 -16.51
C TYR A 559 13.08 23.68 -16.05
N VAL A 560 12.93 24.99 -16.23
CA VAL A 560 13.88 25.99 -15.74
C VAL A 560 13.48 26.45 -14.34
N SER A 561 12.26 26.93 -14.19
CA SER A 561 11.70 27.40 -12.91
C SER A 561 10.19 27.46 -13.03
N GLY A 562 9.49 27.46 -11.90
CA GLY A 562 8.05 27.59 -11.89
C GLY A 562 7.56 28.10 -10.53
N THR A 563 6.37 28.66 -10.54
CA THR A 563 5.66 29.10 -9.35
C THR A 563 4.17 28.89 -9.54
N ARG A 564 3.41 29.10 -8.47
CA ARG A 564 1.98 29.28 -8.54
C ARG A 564 1.67 30.71 -8.16
N ALA A 565 0.82 31.40 -8.94
CA ALA A 565 0.40 32.76 -8.67
C ALA A 565 -0.54 32.83 -7.44
N MET A 566 -0.06 32.42 -6.27
CA MET A 566 -0.83 32.25 -5.04
C MET A 566 -0.18 33.09 -3.94
N PRO A 567 -0.94 33.98 -3.27
CA PRO A 567 -0.35 34.80 -2.23
C PRO A 567 0.01 33.95 -1.01
N SER A 568 0.96 34.43 -0.22
CA SER A 568 1.28 33.88 1.10
C SER A 568 1.34 34.99 2.14
N VAL A 569 0.77 34.76 3.32
CA VAL A 569 0.78 35.70 4.43
C VAL A 569 1.20 34.96 5.70
N GLU A 570 2.26 35.45 6.33
CA GLU A 570 2.76 34.96 7.61
C GLU A 570 2.07 35.72 8.74
N LEU A 571 1.53 34.96 9.70
CA LEU A 571 0.75 35.48 10.82
C LEU A 571 1.38 35.09 12.15
N GLU A 572 1.46 36.03 13.08
CA GLU A 572 1.82 35.79 14.48
C GLU A 572 0.64 36.14 15.39
N VAL A 573 0.50 35.41 16.50
CA VAL A 573 -0.54 35.66 17.50
C VAL A 573 0.07 36.04 18.84
N ASP A 574 -0.30 37.21 19.37
CA ASP A 574 0.03 37.64 20.73
C ASP A 574 -1.24 38.10 21.48
N ASP A 575 -1.56 37.39 22.56
CA ASP A 575 -2.65 37.72 23.50
C ASP A 575 -4.01 38.05 22.82
N GLY A 576 -4.39 37.27 21.79
CA GLY A 576 -5.65 37.43 21.05
C GLY A 576 -5.59 38.45 19.90
N THR A 577 -4.41 39.03 19.62
CA THR A 577 -4.16 39.86 18.44
C THR A 577 -3.40 39.05 17.40
N VAL A 578 -3.89 39.03 16.16
CA VAL A 578 -3.20 38.44 15.01
C VAL A 578 -2.53 39.56 14.22
N GLU A 579 -1.22 39.46 14.01
CA GLU A 579 -0.40 40.42 13.26
C GLU A 579 0.16 39.78 11.98
N HIS A 580 0.12 40.53 10.88
CA HIS A 580 0.87 40.20 9.66
C HIS A 580 2.35 40.49 9.89
N VAL A 581 3.18 39.45 9.84
CA VAL A 581 4.62 39.53 10.14
C VAL A 581 5.51 39.28 8.93
N GLY A 582 4.93 38.93 7.77
CA GLY A 582 5.67 38.58 6.56
C GLY A 582 4.77 38.09 5.43
N GLY A 583 5.32 37.99 4.21
CA GLY A 583 4.59 37.61 3.00
C GLY A 583 4.02 38.80 2.22
N ASP A 584 3.00 38.53 1.40
CA ASP A 584 2.40 39.47 0.46
C ASP A 584 1.48 40.49 1.14
N ALA A 585 1.47 41.71 0.64
CA ALA A 585 0.50 42.74 1.01
C ALA A 585 -0.74 42.62 0.11
N LEU A 586 -1.93 42.57 0.71
CA LEU A 586 -3.18 42.30 -0.02
C LEU A 586 -4.30 43.23 0.44
N PRO A 587 -5.25 43.60 -0.42
CA PRO A 587 -6.43 44.35 0.01
C PRO A 587 -7.22 43.58 1.06
N ALA A 588 -7.48 44.20 2.21
CA ALA A 588 -8.30 43.59 3.28
C ALA A 588 -9.73 43.25 2.78
N SER A 589 -10.21 43.92 1.72
CA SER A 589 -11.49 43.63 1.07
C SER A 589 -11.53 42.30 0.30
N SER A 590 -10.37 41.75 -0.04
CA SER A 590 -10.24 40.46 -0.72
C SER A 590 -9.92 39.33 0.27
N LEU A 591 -9.89 39.63 1.57
CA LEU A 591 -9.52 38.71 2.63
C LEU A 591 -10.69 38.40 3.55
N GLU A 592 -10.86 37.12 3.84
CA GLU A 592 -11.71 36.59 4.89
C GLU A 592 -10.88 35.84 5.91
N VAL A 593 -11.32 35.91 7.16
CA VAL A 593 -10.76 35.19 8.30
C VAL A 593 -11.69 34.04 8.62
N GLU A 594 -11.23 32.79 8.43
CA GLU A 594 -11.90 31.60 8.95
C GLU A 594 -11.29 31.22 10.29
N GLY A 595 -12.06 31.37 11.38
CA GLY A 595 -11.69 30.95 12.73
C GLY A 595 -12.42 29.67 13.13
N TRP A 596 -11.71 28.70 13.70
CA TRP A 596 -12.31 27.48 14.24
C TRP A 596 -12.42 27.56 15.76
N THR A 597 -13.63 27.37 16.26
CA THR A 597 -13.95 27.23 17.69
C THR A 597 -14.18 25.74 18.02
N GLU A 598 -14.45 25.40 19.28
CA GLU A 598 -14.80 24.03 19.67
C GLU A 598 -16.08 23.50 18.98
N ASP A 599 -17.00 24.39 18.62
CA ASP A 599 -18.35 24.02 18.18
C ASP A 599 -18.62 24.33 16.69
N GLU A 600 -17.96 25.34 16.10
CA GLU A 600 -18.20 25.79 14.72
C GLU A 600 -17.04 26.56 14.07
N THR A 601 -17.11 26.73 12.75
CA THR A 601 -16.24 27.64 11.97
C THR A 601 -16.94 28.99 11.80
N VAL A 602 -16.24 30.07 12.12
CA VAL A 602 -16.70 31.45 12.00
C VAL A 602 -15.91 32.14 10.89
N THR A 603 -16.59 32.65 9.87
CA THR A 603 -15.96 33.43 8.79
C THR A 603 -16.27 34.92 8.97
N THR A 604 -15.25 35.76 8.96
CA THR A 604 -15.37 37.22 9.11
C THR A 604 -14.58 37.93 8.01
N SER A 605 -15.14 38.97 7.39
CA SER A 605 -14.39 39.76 6.40
C SER A 605 -13.32 40.59 7.09
N LEU A 606 -12.09 40.54 6.60
CA LEU A 606 -10.98 41.30 7.19
C LEU A 606 -11.16 42.81 7.00
N ALA A 607 -11.89 43.24 5.96
CA ALA A 607 -12.19 44.65 5.73
C ALA A 607 -13.06 45.30 6.81
N ASP A 608 -13.72 44.53 7.67
CA ASP A 608 -14.43 45.08 8.83
C ASP A 608 -13.47 45.49 9.96
N GLU A 609 -12.27 44.91 10.00
CA GLU A 609 -11.25 45.12 11.04
C GLU A 609 -10.07 45.98 10.56
N VAL A 610 -9.63 45.78 9.31
CA VAL A 610 -8.49 46.48 8.72
C VAL A 610 -8.96 47.34 7.54
N ASP A 611 -8.74 48.66 7.63
CA ASP A 611 -9.04 49.61 6.56
C ASP A 611 -7.92 49.61 5.50
N GLY A 612 -8.22 49.12 4.29
CA GLY A 612 -7.34 49.27 3.13
C GLY A 612 -6.53 48.00 2.83
N GLU A 613 -5.21 48.10 2.89
CA GLU A 613 -4.28 46.99 2.63
C GLU A 613 -3.92 46.30 3.95
N PHE A 614 -3.75 44.98 3.90
CA PHE A 614 -3.26 44.15 4.98
C PHE A 614 -1.80 43.79 4.67
N ASP A 615 -0.88 44.49 5.33
CA ASP A 615 0.57 44.45 5.12
C ASP A 615 1.33 44.23 6.45
N GLU A 616 2.66 44.07 6.40
CA GLU A 616 3.49 43.83 7.59
C GLU A 616 3.25 44.90 8.68
N GLY A 617 2.86 44.44 9.87
CA GLY A 617 2.48 45.27 11.02
C GLY A 617 0.99 45.64 11.09
N SER A 618 0.19 45.24 10.11
CA SER A 618 -1.27 45.24 10.20
C SER A 618 -1.72 44.16 11.18
N ALA A 619 -2.72 44.46 12.01
CA ALA A 619 -3.19 43.56 13.04
C ALA A 619 -4.70 43.68 13.27
N PHE A 620 -5.31 42.57 13.69
CA PHE A 620 -6.72 42.50 14.06
C PHE A 620 -6.92 41.63 15.31
N GLU A 621 -8.03 41.86 16.02
CA GLU A 621 -8.36 41.10 17.24
C GLU A 621 -9.22 39.87 16.87
N VAL A 622 -8.99 38.75 17.57
CA VAL A 622 -9.81 37.53 17.45
C VAL A 622 -10.40 37.15 18.80
N ASP A 623 -11.58 36.53 18.78
CA ASP A 623 -12.25 36.09 20.01
C ASP A 623 -11.44 35.01 20.75
N ASP A 624 -11.50 35.04 22.09
CA ASP A 624 -10.70 34.17 22.99
C ASP A 624 -10.97 32.65 22.80
N ASP A 625 -12.08 32.27 22.16
CA ASP A 625 -12.50 30.89 21.92
C ASP A 625 -12.11 30.32 20.54
N VAL A 626 -11.53 31.15 19.66
CA VAL A 626 -10.91 30.67 18.42
C VAL A 626 -9.62 29.92 18.75
N GLN A 627 -9.46 28.69 18.23
CA GLN A 627 -8.29 27.82 18.44
C GLN A 627 -7.29 27.84 17.27
N HIS A 628 -7.84 28.01 16.06
CA HIS A 628 -7.13 28.03 14.79
C HIS A 628 -7.72 29.12 13.91
N LEU A 629 -6.89 29.71 13.08
CA LEU A 629 -7.32 30.72 12.11
C LEU A 629 -6.61 30.54 10.77
N THR A 630 -7.33 30.82 9.70
CA THR A 630 -6.82 30.85 8.34
C THR A 630 -7.30 32.09 7.62
N LEU A 631 -6.41 32.71 6.86
CA LEU A 631 -6.78 33.74 5.90
C LEU A 631 -7.16 33.10 4.56
N VAL A 632 -8.32 33.49 4.06
CA VAL A 632 -8.86 33.09 2.76
C VAL A 632 -8.87 34.31 1.84
N TYR A 633 -8.29 34.15 0.66
CA TYR A 633 -8.22 35.15 -0.39
C TYR A 633 -9.23 34.83 -1.51
N ASP A 634 -10.01 35.82 -1.93
CA ASP A 634 -11.05 35.73 -2.98
C ASP A 634 -12.00 34.52 -2.78
N ASP A 635 -12.42 34.26 -1.54
CA ASP A 635 -13.36 33.20 -1.11
C ASP A 635 -12.89 31.74 -1.37
N GLU A 636 -11.70 31.52 -1.92
CA GLU A 636 -11.26 30.18 -2.37
C GLU A 636 -9.89 29.77 -1.83
N HIS A 637 -8.95 30.69 -1.70
CA HIS A 637 -7.54 30.35 -1.50
C HIS A 637 -7.09 30.57 -0.07
N ARG A 638 -6.63 29.50 0.60
CA ARG A 638 -6.07 29.59 1.96
C ARG A 638 -4.61 30.01 1.89
N ILE A 639 -4.28 31.20 2.39
CA ILE A 639 -3.00 31.86 2.13
C ILE A 639 -2.19 32.17 3.38
N GLY A 640 -2.76 31.96 4.57
CA GLY A 640 -2.07 32.16 5.84
C GLY A 640 -2.75 31.38 6.96
N TRP A 641 -1.99 30.95 7.97
CA TRP A 641 -2.52 30.19 9.10
C TRP A 641 -1.86 30.59 10.41
N ALA A 642 -2.64 30.57 11.49
CA ALA A 642 -2.18 30.88 12.83
C ALA A 642 -2.84 29.97 13.88
N ASN A 643 -2.05 29.58 14.87
CA ASN A 643 -2.52 28.91 16.09
C ASN A 643 -2.67 29.92 17.22
N THR A 644 -3.88 30.03 17.77
CA THR A 644 -4.19 30.93 18.89
C THR A 644 -4.14 30.20 20.25
N THR A 645 -4.00 28.87 20.24
CA THR A 645 -3.93 28.06 21.45
C THR A 645 -2.56 28.17 22.12
N ARG A 646 -2.52 28.71 23.35
CA ARG A 646 -1.32 28.69 24.22
C ARG A 646 -0.91 27.25 24.55
N GLU A 647 0.36 26.88 24.31
CA GLU A 647 1.02 25.78 25.04
C GLU A 647 1.13 26.05 26.55
#